data_AF-A0A242N8B8-F1
#
_entry.id   AF-A0A242N8B8-F1
#
_cell.length_a   1.000
_cell.length_b   1.000
_cell.length_c   1.000
_cell.angle_alpha   90.00
_cell.angle_beta   90.00
_cell.angle_gamma   90.00
#
_symmetry.space_group_name_H-M   'P 1'
#
loop_
_entity.id
_entity.type
_entity.pdbx_description
1 polymer ?
#
loop_
_entity_poly.entity_id
_entity_poly.type
_entity_poly.pdbx_seq_one_letter_code
_entity_poly.pdbx_strand_id
1 'polypeptide(L)'
;MTQTRTLAVQGAALPRFRDQSILTPVRLSGTETLGELFEYTLELKTPDSLAFSPSLAADIDLNALIGTEITCLIELEGNGQFIAGMMGNLGAANVGASTREISGLVSSARILREEGRSVVYGLTIVPWLWLTIKNQDSRLFQDMSVIDISDAVLGEYSFPVEKRLVERYPVRDIQRQHWESDFTFLARLWQEWGIYFWFDHSDGKHRLVLCDSIGAHKPHGDAYKTIRYEAPTGQRIDEEHIHALSVVSTLTTGGVASIDYDYAWPRADLSAKREDPRDTAFARQDHYEWGDYAQPQAGASGLSGEHNQPEDEAKLLTLVRVQALRCMGLRAHGIGNIRGLVTGQTFNLTHAPQIQSNREYLVVSSTLDIENVGEESLPGGSPANGQRYACETRFVIQPSNEAFRSQRTLAKPRTHGPETAVVVGPENQQIWTDAYGRIKVQYLWDRAGQNNERSSCWMRVSSPWQGNQFGAFHLPRIGQEVIVDHLRGDPDLPIVTGRVVNAFQLPNWKLPDNQALSGFRSHELNGGRANHLLMDDTEGKIQTQLSSDHALSQLNLGSITRVPGNAGREDARGEGFELRTDEHGVVRAAAGMLITTEARQNAQSHAKDMGETVQRLTQARELQENLTELAQQHAAQDEGMDQGEVAKALAAQNDAIRGGTETGDNAFPEFTEPHLTLASPAGIQSTTAGSTHIASGQHLALTTGGHVGIAAGQGVFASVARGARFFARKLGISAIAASDNVRIEAKQDGIDIRAREVIEFMSTTDWINLTAKKGIRLNGGGAELEISAKGITGYTDGAFQIHASDHQTQGRKAKPVKLPLSDISQAKMAEHFVLMERGSGLRLPGQRYRIALADGQLVEGTTNELGETALVLSESMQMATLEFLRNDGTDNAISVHTPMLINSADDAASAQPSVALEKRPVGKQQIGMRSAQFNDVQPTSAGRDAMYAQCSPNNWGMRYSTVRDKASGQLEYPVAREYMRAMRVCLLEQVQWGQTYLGPEGSKAVLRLGWPLSKDDKQAVADLVAPIVGTALSAPSVAAFGIPKSAWPVIAIQKFKGGNAVAMGMFTGSTWELAVNELWL
;
A
#
# COMPACT_ATOMS: atom_id res chain seq x y z
N MET A 1 -84.77 15.63 45.66
CA MET A 1 -83.33 15.43 45.93
C MET A 1 -82.82 14.50 44.85
N THR A 2 -82.04 15.01 43.90
CA THR A 2 -81.38 14.20 42.88
C THR A 2 -80.34 13.32 43.56
N GLN A 3 -80.57 12.01 43.59
CA GLN A 3 -79.61 11.04 44.10
C GLN A 3 -78.31 11.17 43.29
N THR A 4 -77.21 11.56 43.93
CA THR A 4 -75.88 11.62 43.30
C THR A 4 -75.50 10.22 42.83
N ARG A 5 -75.07 10.10 41.57
CA ARG A 5 -74.74 8.81 40.95
C ARG A 5 -73.32 8.43 41.31
N THR A 6 -73.11 7.18 41.71
CA THR A 6 -71.77 6.66 42.05
C THR A 6 -70.82 6.62 40.87
N LEU A 7 -71.34 6.46 39.64
CA LEU A 7 -70.56 6.52 38.39
C LEU A 7 -70.94 7.76 37.58
N ALA A 8 -69.93 8.44 37.05
CA ALA A 8 -70.06 9.47 36.02
C ALA A 8 -69.02 9.23 34.90
N VAL A 9 -69.24 9.83 33.73
CA VAL A 9 -68.34 9.68 32.58
C VAL A 9 -68.12 11.03 31.91
N GLN A 10 -66.89 11.29 31.49
CA GLN A 10 -66.49 12.48 30.77
C GLN A 10 -65.54 12.13 29.62
N GLY A 11 -65.59 12.92 28.55
CA GLY A 11 -64.79 12.74 27.34
C GLY A 11 -65.17 13.77 26.29
N ALA A 12 -64.19 14.24 25.52
CA ALA A 12 -64.42 15.25 24.48
C ALA A 12 -65.26 14.70 23.32
N ALA A 13 -65.10 13.41 23.01
CA ALA A 13 -65.80 12.72 21.93
C ALA A 13 -67.17 12.17 22.31
N LEU A 14 -67.55 12.23 23.60
CA LEU A 14 -68.87 11.76 24.02
C LEU A 14 -69.96 12.60 23.35
N PRO A 15 -70.99 11.96 22.77
CA PRO A 15 -72.06 12.69 22.10
C PRO A 15 -72.82 13.57 23.09
N ARG A 16 -73.09 14.81 22.70
CA ARG A 16 -73.76 15.81 23.54
C ARG A 16 -75.06 16.27 22.90
N PHE A 17 -76.08 16.49 23.73
CA PHE A 17 -77.33 17.12 23.35
C PHE A 17 -77.69 18.18 24.39
N ARG A 18 -77.89 19.43 23.95
CA ARG A 18 -78.15 20.59 24.83
C ARG A 18 -77.15 20.71 26.00
N ASP A 19 -75.86 20.63 25.67
CA ASP A 19 -74.71 20.72 26.59
C ASP A 19 -74.61 19.62 27.67
N GLN A 20 -75.38 18.53 27.55
CA GLN A 20 -75.29 17.35 28.43
C GLN A 20 -74.90 16.11 27.62
N SER A 21 -74.11 15.21 28.23
CA SER A 21 -73.79 13.91 27.64
C SER A 21 -75.07 13.09 27.47
N ILE A 22 -75.29 12.53 26.28
CA ILE A 22 -76.44 11.63 26.02
C ILE A 22 -76.17 10.18 26.43
N LEU A 23 -75.04 9.92 27.08
CA LEU A 23 -74.65 8.60 27.57
C LEU A 23 -74.43 8.66 29.07
N THR A 24 -75.09 7.77 29.80
CA THR A 24 -75.01 7.63 31.25
C THR A 24 -74.39 6.27 31.63
N PRO A 25 -73.45 6.21 32.58
CA PRO A 25 -72.79 4.96 32.95
C PRO A 25 -73.72 4.03 33.73
N VAL A 26 -73.77 2.78 33.27
CA VAL A 26 -74.54 1.68 33.85
C VAL A 26 -73.63 0.80 34.69
N ARG A 27 -72.55 0.30 34.07
CA ARG A 27 -71.63 -0.65 34.68
C ARG A 27 -70.21 -0.40 34.20
N LEU A 28 -69.24 -0.49 35.09
CA LEU A 28 -67.82 -0.51 34.77
C LEU A 28 -67.23 -1.81 35.31
N SER A 29 -66.62 -2.59 34.43
CA SER A 29 -65.97 -3.85 34.80
C SER A 29 -64.61 -3.96 34.14
N GLY A 30 -63.54 -4.23 34.89
CA GLY A 30 -62.22 -4.40 34.31
C GLY A 30 -61.11 -4.67 35.31
N THR A 31 -59.92 -4.95 34.80
CA THR A 31 -58.77 -5.39 35.59
C THR A 31 -57.54 -4.54 35.31
N GLU A 32 -56.84 -4.18 36.39
CA GLU A 32 -55.52 -3.55 36.40
C GLU A 32 -54.53 -4.45 37.14
N THR A 33 -53.40 -4.77 36.53
CA THR A 33 -52.33 -5.60 37.14
C THR A 33 -50.97 -4.94 36.92
N LEU A 34 -50.09 -4.99 37.93
CA LEU A 34 -48.71 -4.53 37.80
C LEU A 34 -47.99 -5.26 36.66
N GLY A 35 -47.40 -4.50 35.73
CA GLY A 35 -46.67 -5.00 34.58
C GLY A 35 -47.56 -5.45 33.41
N GLU A 36 -48.87 -5.23 33.47
CA GLU A 36 -49.83 -5.57 32.41
C GLU A 36 -50.63 -4.33 31.97
N LEU A 37 -51.17 -4.38 30.76
CA LEU A 37 -52.09 -3.35 30.28
C LEU A 37 -53.46 -3.55 30.92
N PHE A 38 -54.07 -2.47 31.41
CA PHE A 38 -55.44 -2.56 31.90
C PHE A 38 -56.44 -2.67 30.77
N GLU A 39 -57.58 -3.28 31.06
CA GLU A 39 -58.73 -3.30 30.16
C GLU A 39 -60.01 -3.13 30.98
N TYR A 40 -60.80 -2.11 30.64
CA TYR A 40 -62.11 -1.85 31.23
C TYR A 40 -63.20 -1.90 30.17
N THR A 41 -64.30 -2.57 30.48
CA THR A 41 -65.56 -2.48 29.75
C THR A 41 -66.47 -1.50 30.47
N LEU A 42 -66.85 -0.43 29.80
CA LEU A 42 -67.79 0.58 30.27
C LEU A 42 -69.11 0.44 29.51
N GLU A 43 -70.17 0.05 30.22
CA GLU A 43 -71.54 0.05 29.70
C GLU A 43 -72.18 1.42 29.93
N LEU A 44 -72.67 2.01 28.84
CA LEU A 44 -73.33 3.32 28.81
C LEU A 44 -74.73 3.14 28.25
N LYS A 45 -75.72 3.86 28.77
CA LYS A 45 -77.08 3.88 28.20
C LYS A 45 -77.51 5.29 27.83
N THR A 46 -78.38 5.41 26.84
CA THR A 46 -79.07 6.67 26.56
C THR A 46 -80.10 6.97 27.65
N PRO A 47 -80.35 8.24 28.03
CA PRO A 47 -81.36 8.60 29.02
C PRO A 47 -82.76 8.09 28.65
N ASP A 48 -83.51 7.58 29.63
CA ASP A 48 -84.88 7.09 29.46
C ASP A 48 -85.93 8.23 29.47
N SER A 49 -85.58 9.39 28.91
CA SER A 49 -86.45 10.57 28.94
C SER A 49 -87.48 10.54 27.81
N LEU A 50 -88.73 10.95 28.09
CA LEU A 50 -89.81 11.10 27.10
C LEU A 50 -89.45 12.04 25.92
N ALA A 51 -88.42 12.88 26.07
CA ALA A 51 -87.99 13.86 25.09
C ALA A 51 -86.96 13.34 24.07
N PHE A 52 -86.50 12.08 24.19
CA PHE A 52 -85.49 11.49 23.32
C PHE A 52 -86.12 10.45 22.37
N SER A 53 -85.86 10.56 21.06
CA SER A 53 -86.37 9.60 20.06
C SER A 53 -85.52 8.32 20.08
N PRO A 54 -86.12 7.11 20.09
CA PRO A 54 -85.39 5.85 19.97
C PRO A 54 -84.47 5.77 18.74
N SER A 55 -84.85 6.44 17.64
CA SER A 55 -84.02 6.51 16.42
C SER A 55 -82.73 7.32 16.60
N LEU A 56 -82.77 8.39 17.39
CA LEU A 56 -81.59 9.19 17.76
C LEU A 56 -80.76 8.51 18.85
N ALA A 57 -81.41 7.72 19.71
CA ALA A 57 -80.74 6.92 20.73
C ALA A 57 -79.90 5.78 20.16
N ALA A 58 -80.22 5.29 18.95
CA ALA A 58 -79.52 4.19 18.29
C ALA A 58 -78.41 4.63 17.32
N ASP A 59 -78.45 5.87 16.83
CA ASP A 59 -77.61 6.38 15.72
C ASP A 59 -76.36 7.17 16.20
N ILE A 60 -75.75 6.72 17.30
CA ILE A 60 -74.48 7.30 17.77
C ILE A 60 -73.34 6.85 16.85
N ASP A 61 -72.57 7.81 16.32
CA ASP A 61 -71.37 7.52 15.52
C ASP A 61 -70.28 6.90 16.40
N LEU A 62 -70.18 5.57 16.35
CA LEU A 62 -69.18 4.81 17.10
C LEU A 62 -67.75 5.11 16.63
N ASN A 63 -67.54 5.45 15.35
CA ASN A 63 -66.20 5.71 14.82
C ASN A 63 -65.60 6.97 15.43
N ALA A 64 -66.43 7.98 15.73
CA ALA A 64 -65.99 9.21 16.39
C ALA A 64 -65.46 8.98 17.82
N LEU A 65 -65.80 7.84 18.45
CA LEU A 65 -65.33 7.48 19.79
C LEU A 65 -63.99 6.75 19.78
N ILE A 66 -63.69 5.97 18.73
CA ILE A 66 -62.49 5.13 18.67
C ILE A 66 -61.21 5.99 18.71
N GLY A 67 -60.26 5.59 19.55
CA GLY A 67 -58.96 6.25 19.72
C GLY A 67 -59.00 7.54 20.55
N THR A 68 -60.15 7.92 21.09
CA THR A 68 -60.30 9.13 21.91
C THR A 68 -60.17 8.82 23.40
N GLU A 69 -59.76 9.80 24.20
CA GLU A 69 -59.66 9.68 25.65
C GLU A 69 -61.05 9.80 26.31
N ILE A 70 -61.32 8.88 27.25
CA ILE A 70 -62.51 8.86 28.09
C ILE A 70 -62.11 8.63 29.55
N THR A 71 -62.82 9.27 30.48
CA THR A 71 -62.61 9.10 31.92
C THR A 71 -63.92 8.70 32.58
N CYS A 72 -63.89 7.57 33.28
CA CYS A 72 -64.94 7.16 34.21
C CYS A 72 -64.59 7.69 35.61
N LEU A 73 -65.57 8.28 36.29
CA LEU A 73 -65.45 8.88 37.61
C LEU A 73 -66.25 8.03 38.60
N ILE A 74 -65.63 7.65 39.71
CA ILE A 74 -66.21 6.82 40.77
C ILE A 74 -66.22 7.63 42.07
N GLU A 75 -67.41 7.91 42.60
CA GLU A 75 -67.58 8.63 43.85
C GLU A 75 -67.17 7.77 45.06
N LEU A 76 -66.29 8.32 45.91
CA LEU A 76 -65.85 7.71 47.17
C LEU A 76 -66.41 8.54 48.34
N GLU A 77 -67.28 7.93 49.16
CA GLU A 77 -68.00 8.63 50.23
C GLU A 77 -67.15 8.92 51.48
N GLY A 78 -65.94 8.34 51.56
CA GLY A 78 -65.04 8.49 52.71
C GLY A 78 -65.45 7.63 53.91
N ASN A 79 -64.62 7.62 54.96
CA ASN A 79 -64.85 6.83 56.16
C ASN A 79 -65.40 7.65 57.33
N GLY A 80 -66.08 6.96 58.25
CA GLY A 80 -66.51 7.51 59.55
C GLY A 80 -67.96 7.96 59.61
N GLN A 81 -68.59 7.76 60.77
CA GLN A 81 -69.92 8.31 61.08
C GLN A 81 -69.77 9.56 61.94
N PHE A 82 -70.58 10.58 61.67
CA PHE A 82 -70.54 11.83 62.42
C PHE A 82 -70.96 11.59 63.88
N ILE A 83 -70.10 11.92 64.84
CA ILE A 83 -70.40 11.81 66.27
C ILE A 83 -70.41 13.22 66.87
N ALA A 84 -71.60 13.70 67.23
CA ALA A 84 -71.79 15.02 67.83
C ALA A 84 -71.08 15.12 69.20
N GLY A 85 -70.24 16.16 69.38
CA GLY A 85 -69.62 16.50 70.66
C GLY A 85 -68.13 16.19 70.82
N MET A 86 -67.47 15.56 69.84
CA MET A 86 -66.02 15.35 69.85
C MET A 86 -65.23 16.60 69.39
N MET A 87 -64.10 16.90 70.04
CA MET A 87 -63.22 18.02 69.66
C MET A 87 -62.33 17.68 68.46
N GLY A 88 -62.23 18.60 67.49
CA GLY A 88 -61.39 18.48 66.30
C GLY A 88 -61.96 17.56 65.21
N ASN A 89 -61.13 17.14 64.25
CA ASN A 89 -61.52 16.24 63.14
C ASN A 89 -61.83 14.79 63.58
N LEU A 90 -61.78 14.47 64.87
CA LEU A 90 -61.97 13.12 65.43
C LEU A 90 -63.43 12.62 65.39
N GLY A 91 -64.39 13.50 65.04
CA GLY A 91 -65.81 13.16 64.85
C GLY A 91 -66.38 13.51 63.46
N ALA A 92 -65.51 13.78 62.48
CA ALA A 92 -65.93 14.11 61.11
C ALA A 92 -66.42 12.86 60.37
N ALA A 93 -67.55 12.96 59.67
CA ALA A 93 -67.97 11.97 58.68
C ALA A 93 -67.28 12.25 57.33
N ASN A 94 -67.25 11.25 56.44
CA ASN A 94 -66.74 11.36 55.07
C ASN A 94 -65.25 11.74 55.00
N VAL A 95 -64.45 11.28 55.97
CA VAL A 95 -63.00 11.51 55.98
C VAL A 95 -62.36 10.80 54.80
N GLY A 96 -61.67 11.55 53.94
CA GLY A 96 -61.07 11.03 52.71
C GLY A 96 -62.05 10.83 51.55
N ALA A 97 -63.26 11.40 51.62
CA ALA A 97 -64.18 11.44 50.49
C ALA A 97 -63.53 12.13 49.28
N SER A 98 -63.62 11.51 48.11
CA SER A 98 -62.98 11.98 46.88
C SER A 98 -63.59 11.31 45.66
N THR A 99 -62.99 11.48 44.48
CA THR A 99 -63.41 10.83 43.25
C THR A 99 -62.22 10.04 42.69
N ARG A 100 -62.41 8.75 42.44
CA ARG A 100 -61.45 7.92 41.70
C ARG A 100 -61.70 8.09 40.20
N GLU A 101 -60.64 8.25 39.44
CA GLU A 101 -60.70 8.32 37.98
C GLU A 101 -60.19 7.01 37.36
N ILE A 102 -60.81 6.57 36.27
CA ILE A 102 -60.29 5.55 35.36
C ILE A 102 -60.34 6.16 33.96
N SER A 103 -59.19 6.64 33.53
CA SER A 103 -58.96 7.29 32.23
C SER A 103 -58.25 6.36 31.25
N GLY A 104 -58.64 6.37 29.98
CA GLY A 104 -57.97 5.60 28.94
C GLY A 104 -58.48 5.91 27.53
N LEU A 105 -57.96 5.19 26.54
CA LEU A 105 -58.39 5.28 25.14
C LEU A 105 -59.49 4.27 24.84
N VAL A 106 -60.48 4.67 24.04
CA VAL A 106 -61.49 3.74 23.53
C VAL A 106 -60.90 2.90 22.39
N SER A 107 -60.67 1.60 22.63
CA SER A 107 -60.17 0.67 21.60
C SER A 107 -61.29 0.02 20.79
N SER A 108 -62.47 -0.09 21.36
CA SER A 108 -63.65 -0.72 20.75
C SER A 108 -64.93 -0.07 21.27
N ALA A 109 -65.91 0.08 20.40
CA ALA A 109 -67.23 0.60 20.71
C ALA A 109 -68.29 -0.25 20.00
N ARG A 110 -69.34 -0.68 20.71
CA ARG A 110 -70.40 -1.53 20.15
C ARG A 110 -71.77 -1.25 20.78
N ILE A 111 -72.84 -1.52 20.05
CA ILE A 111 -74.19 -1.60 20.60
C ILE A 111 -74.34 -2.97 21.26
N LEU A 112 -74.71 -3.00 22.54
CA LEU A 112 -74.87 -4.24 23.31
C LEU A 112 -76.29 -4.78 23.19
N ARG A 113 -77.28 -3.94 23.52
CA ARG A 113 -78.70 -4.32 23.59
C ARG A 113 -79.60 -3.08 23.57
N GLU A 114 -80.86 -3.30 23.22
CA GLU A 114 -81.95 -2.38 23.48
C GLU A 114 -82.59 -2.75 24.83
N GLU A 115 -82.85 -1.76 25.68
CA GLU A 115 -83.41 -1.95 27.02
C GLU A 115 -84.51 -0.90 27.26
N GLY A 116 -85.76 -1.31 27.11
CA GLY A 116 -86.92 -0.40 27.21
C GLY A 116 -86.89 0.66 26.10
N ARG A 117 -86.77 1.95 26.47
CA ARG A 117 -86.62 3.07 25.52
C ARG A 117 -85.17 3.55 25.39
N SER A 118 -84.24 2.83 25.99
CA SER A 118 -82.81 3.14 26.01
C SER A 118 -82.02 2.15 25.17
N VAL A 119 -80.90 2.61 24.58
CA VAL A 119 -79.92 1.75 23.91
C VAL A 119 -78.68 1.68 24.79
N VAL A 120 -78.17 0.47 25.02
CA VAL A 120 -76.96 0.23 25.80
C VAL A 120 -75.78 0.02 24.86
N TYR A 121 -74.74 0.81 25.07
CA TYR A 121 -73.46 0.80 24.38
C TYR A 121 -72.38 0.20 25.29
N GLY A 122 -71.43 -0.52 24.71
CA GLY A 122 -70.25 -1.03 25.39
C GLY A 122 -69.00 -0.43 24.80
N LEU A 123 -68.18 0.23 25.63
CA LEU A 123 -66.87 0.74 25.27
C LEU A 123 -65.77 -0.08 25.94
N THR A 124 -64.74 -0.46 25.21
CA THR A 124 -63.51 -1.03 25.76
C THR A 124 -62.48 0.07 25.92
N ILE A 125 -62.00 0.27 27.13
CA ILE A 125 -61.05 1.32 27.53
C ILE A 125 -59.70 0.64 27.85
N VAL A 126 -58.64 1.12 27.21
CA VAL A 126 -57.27 0.59 27.31
C VAL A 126 -56.27 1.73 27.58
N PRO A 127 -55.07 1.46 28.11
CA PRO A 127 -54.04 2.48 28.23
C PRO A 127 -53.52 2.92 26.86
N TRP A 128 -52.81 4.06 26.83
CA TRP A 128 -52.20 4.57 25.61
C TRP A 128 -51.06 3.66 25.13
N LEU A 129 -50.39 2.99 26.08
CA LEU A 129 -49.34 2.02 25.80
C LEU A 129 -49.84 0.85 24.94
N TRP A 130 -51.15 0.60 24.88
CA TRP A 130 -51.72 -0.38 23.95
C TRP A 130 -51.49 -0.03 22.47
N LEU A 131 -51.36 1.26 22.13
CA LEU A 131 -51.05 1.69 20.77
C LEU A 131 -49.71 1.13 20.29
N THR A 132 -48.76 0.91 21.20
CA THR A 132 -47.41 0.40 20.89
C THR A 132 -47.41 -1.10 20.58
N ILE A 133 -48.55 -1.79 20.70
CA ILE A 133 -48.76 -3.16 20.18
C ILE A 133 -49.10 -3.14 18.69
N LYS A 134 -49.55 -2.00 18.14
CA LYS A 134 -50.09 -1.90 16.77
C LYS A 134 -49.01 -1.72 15.69
N ASN A 135 -47.74 -1.79 16.06
CA ASN A 135 -46.63 -1.75 15.14
C ASN A 135 -45.76 -3.00 15.25
N GLN A 136 -44.77 -3.09 14.35
CA GLN A 136 -43.71 -4.07 14.36
C GLN A 136 -42.50 -3.43 13.66
N ASP A 137 -41.32 -3.52 14.26
CA ASP A 137 -40.12 -2.90 13.68
C ASP A 137 -38.84 -3.72 13.93
N SER A 138 -37.77 -3.37 13.22
CA SER A 138 -36.41 -3.82 13.46
C SER A 138 -35.48 -2.61 13.56
N ARG A 139 -34.97 -2.32 14.76
CA ARG A 139 -34.16 -1.12 15.07
C ARG A 139 -32.94 -1.47 15.90
N LEU A 140 -31.85 -0.73 15.69
CA LEU A 140 -30.61 -0.83 16.46
C LEU A 140 -30.47 0.37 17.39
N PHE A 141 -30.30 0.10 18.68
CA PHE A 141 -29.97 1.10 19.69
C PHE A 141 -28.53 0.87 20.12
N GLN A 142 -27.66 1.87 19.99
CA GLN A 142 -26.23 1.77 20.29
C GLN A 142 -25.84 2.80 21.34
N ASP A 143 -24.97 2.41 22.26
CA ASP A 143 -24.48 3.26 23.35
C ASP A 143 -25.63 3.93 24.14
N MET A 144 -26.70 3.18 24.39
CA MET A 144 -27.88 3.64 25.12
C MET A 144 -28.18 2.75 26.33
N SER A 145 -28.61 3.35 27.44
CA SER A 145 -29.16 2.58 28.56
C SER A 145 -30.60 2.13 28.25
N VAL A 146 -31.10 1.17 29.03
CA VAL A 146 -32.50 0.72 28.96
C VAL A 146 -33.50 1.86 29.08
N ILE A 147 -33.15 2.90 29.86
CA ILE A 147 -34.01 4.07 30.06
C ILE A 147 -33.96 4.99 28.84
N ASP A 148 -32.78 5.21 28.27
CA ASP A 148 -32.65 5.99 27.04
C ASP A 148 -33.37 5.31 25.88
N ILE A 149 -33.30 3.98 25.79
CA ILE A 149 -34.04 3.18 24.80
C ILE A 149 -35.54 3.36 25.02
N SER A 150 -35.99 3.27 26.28
CA SER A 150 -37.41 3.47 26.62
C SER A 150 -37.88 4.87 26.19
N ASP A 151 -37.07 5.91 26.40
CA ASP A 151 -37.41 7.28 25.96
C ASP A 151 -37.44 7.42 24.44
N ALA A 152 -36.47 6.84 23.74
CA ALA A 152 -36.41 6.91 22.28
C ALA A 152 -37.62 6.21 21.63
N VAL A 153 -38.05 5.07 22.17
CA VAL A 153 -39.23 4.34 21.66
C VAL A 153 -40.52 5.05 22.05
N LEU A 154 -40.67 5.47 23.31
CA LEU A 154 -41.92 6.09 23.79
C LEU A 154 -42.08 7.55 23.33
N GLY A 155 -41.00 8.22 22.94
CA GLY A 155 -41.01 9.62 22.49
C GLY A 155 -41.84 9.88 21.23
N GLU A 156 -42.15 8.85 20.44
CA GLU A 156 -43.07 8.94 19.30
C GLU A 156 -44.54 9.12 19.74
N TYR A 157 -44.86 8.83 21.01
CA TYR A 157 -46.21 8.86 21.56
C TYR A 157 -46.38 10.06 22.50
N SER A 158 -47.34 10.94 22.20
CA SER A 158 -47.57 12.18 22.96
C SER A 158 -48.36 11.96 24.26
N PHE A 159 -47.91 11.04 25.12
CA PHE A 159 -48.56 10.68 26.38
C PHE A 159 -47.60 10.71 27.57
N PRO A 160 -48.09 10.98 28.79
CA PRO A 160 -47.24 11.15 29.96
C PRO A 160 -46.64 9.83 30.46
N VAL A 161 -45.33 9.87 30.71
CA VAL A 161 -44.54 8.82 31.36
C VAL A 161 -43.91 9.40 32.62
N GLU A 162 -44.09 8.74 33.76
CA GLU A 162 -43.45 9.07 35.03
C GLU A 162 -42.46 7.96 35.38
N LYS A 163 -41.22 8.32 35.73
CA LYS A 163 -40.18 7.34 36.14
C LYS A 163 -39.90 7.49 37.63
N ARG A 164 -40.12 6.42 38.39
CA ARG A 164 -39.82 6.28 39.82
C ARG A 164 -38.78 5.18 40.02
N LEU A 165 -37.61 5.42 39.46
CA LEU A 165 -36.51 4.46 39.41
C LEU A 165 -35.41 4.85 40.41
N VAL A 166 -34.91 3.87 41.15
CA VAL A 166 -33.84 4.03 42.15
C VAL A 166 -32.54 3.38 41.67
N GLU A 167 -32.64 2.30 40.90
CA GLU A 167 -31.49 1.58 40.35
C GLU A 167 -30.80 2.39 39.25
N ARG A 168 -29.54 2.05 38.99
CA ARG A 168 -28.77 2.61 37.86
C ARG A 168 -28.70 1.58 36.74
N TYR A 169 -29.05 2.00 35.54
CA TYR A 169 -29.04 1.14 34.35
C TYR A 169 -27.80 1.42 33.51
N PRO A 170 -26.99 0.40 33.18
CA PRO A 170 -25.78 0.57 32.40
C PRO A 170 -26.10 0.89 30.94
N VAL A 171 -25.13 1.52 30.27
CA VAL A 171 -25.15 1.74 28.82
C VAL A 171 -24.79 0.44 28.11
N ARG A 172 -25.48 0.15 27.00
CA ARG A 172 -25.29 -1.06 26.20
C ARG A 172 -24.58 -0.72 24.89
N ASP A 173 -23.59 -1.54 24.51
CA ASP A 173 -22.91 -1.50 23.21
C ASP A 173 -23.94 -1.56 22.08
N ILE A 174 -24.87 -2.50 22.19
CA ILE A 174 -26.00 -2.64 21.26
C ILE A 174 -27.19 -3.32 21.92
N GLN A 175 -28.39 -2.88 21.53
CA GLN A 175 -29.66 -3.53 21.81
C GLN A 175 -30.52 -3.45 20.54
N ARG A 176 -30.99 -4.59 20.05
CA ARG A 176 -31.83 -4.69 18.85
C ARG A 176 -33.27 -4.99 19.22
N GLN A 177 -34.18 -4.20 18.67
CA GLN A 177 -35.59 -4.58 18.50
C GLN A 177 -35.64 -5.48 17.26
N HIS A 178 -36.05 -6.74 17.39
CA HIS A 178 -35.98 -7.72 16.29
C HIS A 178 -37.37 -8.22 15.88
N TRP A 179 -37.93 -7.59 14.84
CA TRP A 179 -39.24 -7.93 14.26
C TRP A 179 -40.36 -8.03 15.28
N GLU A 180 -40.37 -7.15 16.27
CA GLU A 180 -41.30 -7.16 17.38
C GLU A 180 -41.96 -5.78 17.54
N SER A 181 -43.14 -5.76 18.16
CA SER A 181 -43.82 -4.49 18.48
C SER A 181 -43.05 -3.70 19.53
N ASP A 182 -43.24 -2.39 19.58
CA ASP A 182 -42.63 -1.53 20.59
C ASP A 182 -43.00 -1.98 22.00
N PHE A 183 -44.25 -2.40 22.22
CA PHE A 183 -44.67 -2.95 23.49
C PHE A 183 -43.88 -4.21 23.86
N THR A 184 -43.79 -5.16 22.93
CA THR A 184 -43.10 -6.44 23.19
C THR A 184 -41.63 -6.22 23.54
N PHE A 185 -40.96 -5.35 22.79
CA PHE A 185 -39.57 -4.98 23.01
C PHE A 185 -39.36 -4.35 24.39
N LEU A 186 -40.11 -3.29 24.70
CA LEU A 186 -39.99 -2.58 25.98
C LEU A 186 -40.41 -3.44 27.17
N ALA A 187 -41.53 -4.15 27.08
CA ALA A 187 -42.01 -5.01 28.16
C ALA A 187 -41.00 -6.12 28.48
N ARG A 188 -40.40 -6.75 27.46
CA ARG A 188 -39.30 -7.71 27.65
C ARG A 188 -38.09 -7.06 28.33
N LEU A 189 -37.68 -5.89 27.86
CA LEU A 189 -36.50 -5.19 28.39
C LEU A 189 -36.72 -4.77 29.84
N TRP A 190 -37.91 -4.26 30.16
CA TRP A 190 -38.30 -3.92 31.52
C TRP A 190 -38.33 -5.16 32.42
N GLN A 191 -38.92 -6.27 31.97
CA GLN A 191 -38.91 -7.54 32.71
C GLN A 191 -37.48 -8.07 32.96
N GLU A 192 -36.57 -7.92 32.01
CA GLU A 192 -35.16 -8.33 32.13
C GLU A 192 -34.40 -7.49 33.16
N TRP A 193 -34.59 -6.18 33.13
CA TRP A 193 -33.91 -5.24 34.03
C TRP A 193 -34.67 -4.94 35.33
N GLY A 194 -35.78 -5.62 35.56
CA GLY A 194 -36.55 -5.53 36.81
C GLY A 194 -37.42 -4.28 36.93
N ILE A 195 -37.60 -3.57 35.83
CA ILE A 195 -38.58 -2.48 35.72
C ILE A 195 -39.96 -3.11 35.53
N TYR A 196 -40.93 -2.61 36.27
CA TYR A 196 -42.33 -2.91 36.06
C TYR A 196 -43.09 -1.60 35.95
N PHE A 197 -44.37 -1.69 35.61
CA PHE A 197 -45.17 -0.50 35.37
C PHE A 197 -46.60 -0.65 35.84
N TRP A 198 -47.28 0.49 36.00
CA TRP A 198 -48.72 0.58 36.18
C TRP A 198 -49.22 1.93 35.66
N PHE A 199 -50.51 2.20 35.80
CA PHE A 199 -51.12 3.45 35.34
C PHE A 199 -51.65 4.25 36.53
N ASP A 200 -51.25 5.52 36.61
CA ASP A 200 -51.82 6.48 37.57
C ASP A 200 -52.86 7.34 36.86
N HIS A 201 -54.07 7.41 37.43
CA HIS A 201 -55.20 8.13 36.84
C HIS A 201 -55.49 9.39 37.64
N SER A 202 -55.38 10.55 37.00
CA SER A 202 -55.72 11.85 37.59
C SER A 202 -55.82 12.93 36.52
N ASP A 203 -56.54 14.00 36.84
CA ASP A 203 -56.76 15.16 35.98
C ASP A 203 -57.35 14.81 34.60
N GLY A 204 -58.20 13.78 34.54
CA GLY A 204 -58.81 13.29 33.31
C GLY A 204 -57.83 12.56 32.37
N LYS A 205 -56.65 12.16 32.86
CA LYS A 205 -55.61 11.46 32.09
C LYS A 205 -55.10 10.24 32.84
N HIS A 206 -54.44 9.34 32.13
CA HIS A 206 -53.67 8.24 32.70
C HIS A 206 -52.19 8.39 32.33
N ARG A 207 -51.30 8.16 33.30
CA ARG A 207 -49.84 8.24 33.13
C ARG A 207 -49.23 6.87 33.30
N LEU A 208 -48.32 6.49 32.41
CA LEU A 208 -47.51 5.29 32.56
C LEU A 208 -46.47 5.55 33.66
N VAL A 209 -46.49 4.78 34.74
CA VAL A 209 -45.48 4.88 35.80
C VAL A 209 -44.51 3.70 35.68
N LEU A 210 -43.23 3.98 35.45
CA LEU A 210 -42.15 3.00 35.46
C LEU A 210 -41.47 2.99 36.83
N CYS A 211 -41.18 1.81 37.38
CA CYS A 211 -40.65 1.65 38.73
C CYS A 211 -39.80 0.39 38.89
N ASP A 212 -38.94 0.38 39.90
CA ASP A 212 -38.01 -0.73 40.20
C ASP A 212 -37.88 -1.01 41.71
N SER A 213 -38.64 -0.33 42.57
CA SER A 213 -38.42 -0.39 44.01
C SER A 213 -39.71 -0.27 44.81
N ILE A 214 -39.72 -0.91 45.99
CA ILE A 214 -40.82 -0.88 46.94
C ILE A 214 -41.19 0.57 47.32
N GLY A 215 -40.18 1.45 47.44
CA GLY A 215 -40.37 2.86 47.80
C GLY A 215 -41.06 3.71 46.74
N ALA A 216 -41.28 3.20 45.52
CA ALA A 216 -41.96 3.92 44.44
C ALA A 216 -43.50 3.96 44.62
N HIS A 217 -44.04 3.08 45.47
CA HIS A 217 -45.46 2.95 45.74
C HIS A 217 -45.94 3.95 46.79
N LYS A 218 -47.14 4.49 46.61
CA LYS A 218 -47.77 5.43 47.54
C LYS A 218 -48.86 4.70 48.35
N PRO A 219 -49.06 5.04 49.64
CA PRO A 219 -50.22 4.57 50.37
C PRO A 219 -51.50 5.18 49.77
N HIS A 220 -52.61 4.45 49.90
CA HIS A 220 -53.93 4.99 49.58
C HIS A 220 -54.26 6.20 50.47
N GLY A 221 -55.19 7.05 49.99
CA GLY A 221 -55.73 8.17 50.77
C GLY A 221 -56.43 7.75 52.06
N ASP A 222 -56.75 8.70 52.93
CA ASP A 222 -57.20 8.43 54.31
C ASP A 222 -58.38 7.45 54.42
N ALA A 223 -59.30 7.42 53.45
CA ALA A 223 -60.44 6.49 53.41
C ALA A 223 -60.04 5.02 53.13
N TYR A 224 -58.91 4.77 52.46
CA TYR A 224 -58.48 3.42 52.08
C TYR A 224 -57.11 3.05 52.65
N LYS A 225 -56.50 3.92 53.47
CA LYS A 225 -55.22 3.68 54.15
C LYS A 225 -55.26 2.44 55.05
N THR A 226 -56.41 2.18 55.66
CA THR A 226 -56.65 0.98 56.47
C THR A 226 -58.00 0.39 56.08
N ILE A 227 -58.00 -0.88 55.70
CA ILE A 227 -59.20 -1.61 55.28
C ILE A 227 -59.40 -2.78 56.23
N ARG A 228 -60.63 -2.95 56.73
CA ARG A 228 -60.97 -4.07 57.62
C ARG A 228 -61.46 -5.28 56.84
N TYR A 229 -61.13 -6.46 57.36
CA TYR A 229 -61.82 -7.69 57.02
C TYR A 229 -63.04 -7.88 57.94
N GLU A 230 -64.19 -8.16 57.36
CA GLU A 230 -65.43 -8.45 58.08
C GLU A 230 -66.12 -9.66 57.45
N ALA A 231 -66.35 -10.71 58.24
CA ALA A 231 -66.91 -11.96 57.71
C ALA A 231 -68.38 -11.76 57.27
N PRO A 232 -68.86 -12.45 56.22
CA PRO A 232 -70.24 -12.38 55.78
C PRO A 232 -71.17 -13.02 56.83
N THR A 233 -71.71 -12.20 57.75
CA THR A 233 -72.60 -12.62 58.85
C THR A 233 -74.09 -12.44 58.53
N GLY A 234 -74.42 -11.96 57.33
CA GLY A 234 -75.79 -11.64 56.90
C GLY A 234 -76.34 -10.31 57.46
N GLN A 235 -75.55 -9.58 58.25
CA GLN A 235 -75.90 -8.23 58.71
C GLN A 235 -75.57 -7.19 57.64
N ARG A 236 -76.41 -6.15 57.52
CA ARG A 236 -76.12 -5.01 56.65
C ARG A 236 -75.03 -4.16 57.30
N ILE A 237 -73.85 -4.15 56.69
CA ILE A 237 -72.71 -3.34 57.11
C ILE A 237 -72.64 -2.11 56.20
N ASP A 238 -72.68 -0.94 56.82
CA ASP A 238 -72.67 0.37 56.13
C ASP A 238 -71.24 0.93 56.05
N GLU A 239 -70.33 0.13 55.51
CA GLU A 239 -68.90 0.44 55.31
C GLU A 239 -68.32 -0.47 54.21
N GLU A 240 -67.37 0.04 53.42
CA GLU A 240 -66.61 -0.76 52.46
C GLU A 240 -65.62 -1.67 53.20
N HIS A 241 -65.66 -2.97 52.95
CA HIS A 241 -64.85 -3.95 53.69
C HIS A 241 -64.45 -5.13 52.79
N ILE A 242 -63.45 -5.87 53.26
CA ILE A 242 -63.05 -7.14 52.67
C ILE A 242 -63.90 -8.22 53.34
N HIS A 243 -64.67 -9.00 52.57
CA HIS A 243 -65.50 -10.07 53.11
C HIS A 243 -64.99 -11.48 52.78
N ALA A 244 -64.04 -11.60 51.86
CA ALA A 244 -63.33 -12.86 51.63
C ALA A 244 -61.83 -12.58 51.46
N LEU A 245 -60.99 -13.38 52.10
CA LEU A 245 -59.53 -13.30 52.00
C LEU A 245 -58.91 -14.69 52.04
N SER A 246 -58.05 -14.99 51.08
CA SER A 246 -57.32 -16.24 50.96
C SER A 246 -55.82 -15.96 50.82
N VAL A 247 -55.05 -16.23 51.87
CA VAL A 247 -53.58 -16.14 51.84
C VAL A 247 -53.02 -17.41 51.19
N VAL A 248 -52.19 -17.23 50.17
CA VAL A 248 -51.58 -18.29 49.38
C VAL A 248 -50.06 -18.24 49.55
N SER A 249 -49.48 -19.36 49.97
CA SER A 249 -48.04 -19.56 50.04
C SER A 249 -47.63 -20.65 49.04
N THR A 250 -46.66 -20.37 48.19
CA THR A 250 -46.25 -21.25 47.08
C THR A 250 -44.75 -21.50 47.11
N LEU A 251 -44.34 -22.70 46.69
CA LEU A 251 -42.93 -23.05 46.55
C LEU A 251 -42.31 -22.28 45.36
N THR A 252 -41.15 -21.67 45.57
CA THR A 252 -40.43 -20.90 44.54
C THR A 252 -38.98 -21.35 44.44
N THR A 253 -38.33 -21.02 43.32
CA THR A 253 -36.89 -21.14 43.14
C THR A 253 -36.15 -20.37 44.24
N GLY A 254 -35.05 -20.96 44.74
CA GLY A 254 -34.27 -20.41 45.86
C GLY A 254 -33.03 -19.64 45.44
N GLY A 255 -32.49 -19.94 44.25
CA GLY A 255 -31.31 -19.27 43.73
C GLY A 255 -31.30 -19.18 42.21
N VAL A 256 -30.59 -18.19 41.70
CA VAL A 256 -30.34 -17.99 40.28
C VAL A 256 -28.84 -17.86 40.08
N ALA A 257 -28.30 -18.61 39.12
CA ALA A 257 -26.92 -18.50 38.68
C ALA A 257 -26.87 -18.16 37.19
N SER A 258 -25.89 -17.34 36.80
CA SER A 258 -25.66 -16.97 35.40
C SER A 258 -24.18 -17.08 35.04
N ILE A 259 -23.90 -17.27 33.76
CA ILE A 259 -22.55 -17.18 33.19
C ILE A 259 -22.59 -16.43 31.86
N ASP A 260 -21.55 -15.66 31.57
CA ASP A 260 -21.38 -15.00 30.28
C ASP A 260 -19.94 -15.15 29.75
N TYR A 261 -19.68 -14.67 28.54
CA TYR A 261 -18.36 -14.70 27.91
C TYR A 261 -18.06 -13.39 27.20
N ASP A 262 -16.93 -12.79 27.58
CA ASP A 262 -16.37 -11.63 26.93
C ASP A 262 -15.11 -12.01 26.14
N TYR A 263 -15.07 -11.74 24.84
CA TYR A 263 -13.89 -12.03 24.04
C TYR A 263 -12.75 -11.02 24.21
N ALA A 264 -13.02 -9.81 24.73
CA ALA A 264 -12.00 -8.85 25.13
C ALA A 264 -11.32 -9.31 26.43
N TRP A 265 -12.06 -9.97 27.32
CA TRP A 265 -11.56 -10.59 28.55
C TRP A 265 -11.80 -12.12 28.60
N PRO A 266 -11.19 -12.91 27.71
CA PRO A 266 -11.55 -14.33 27.51
C PRO A 266 -11.18 -15.27 28.67
N ARG A 267 -10.50 -14.77 29.70
CA ARG A 267 -10.10 -15.51 30.91
C ARG A 267 -10.79 -15.00 32.18
N ALA A 268 -11.64 -13.97 32.08
CA ALA A 268 -12.37 -13.46 33.23
C ALA A 268 -13.42 -14.49 33.69
N ASP A 269 -13.57 -14.64 35.00
CA ASP A 269 -14.71 -15.36 35.58
C ASP A 269 -15.91 -14.43 35.61
N LEU A 270 -16.84 -14.67 34.70
CA LEU A 270 -18.07 -13.89 34.57
C LEU A 270 -19.26 -14.65 35.15
N SER A 271 -19.05 -15.62 36.05
CA SER A 271 -20.14 -16.30 36.73
C SER A 271 -20.69 -15.46 37.88
N ALA A 272 -22.01 -15.51 38.08
CA ALA A 272 -22.68 -14.87 39.21
C ALA A 272 -23.74 -15.80 39.79
N LYS A 273 -23.92 -15.77 41.11
CA LYS A 273 -24.98 -16.50 41.80
C LYS A 273 -25.63 -15.64 42.86
N ARG A 274 -26.96 -15.63 42.89
CA ARG A 274 -27.75 -15.01 43.94
C ARG A 274 -28.71 -16.03 44.54
N GLU A 275 -28.67 -16.16 45.86
CA GLU A 275 -29.60 -16.99 46.62
C GLU A 275 -30.49 -16.09 47.47
N ASP A 276 -31.80 -16.35 47.44
CA ASP A 276 -32.78 -15.74 48.31
C ASP A 276 -33.95 -16.71 48.55
N PRO A 277 -33.70 -17.85 49.23
CA PRO A 277 -34.71 -18.89 49.46
C PRO A 277 -35.74 -18.45 50.49
N ARG A 278 -37.00 -18.83 50.27
CA ARG A 278 -38.06 -18.69 51.28
C ARG A 278 -37.85 -19.71 52.40
N ASP A 279 -38.36 -19.40 53.60
CA ASP A 279 -38.31 -20.31 54.76
C ASP A 279 -39.37 -21.42 54.65
N THR A 280 -39.22 -22.26 53.62
CA THR A 280 -40.09 -23.41 53.33
C THR A 280 -39.24 -24.62 52.93
N ALA A 281 -39.75 -25.84 53.11
CA ALA A 281 -39.07 -27.05 52.64
C ALA A 281 -38.88 -27.01 51.11
N PHE A 282 -37.76 -27.55 50.61
CA PHE A 282 -37.43 -27.61 49.17
C PHE A 282 -37.43 -26.24 48.46
N ALA A 283 -36.94 -25.19 49.11
CA ALA A 283 -36.89 -23.82 48.56
C ALA A 283 -35.47 -23.37 48.14
N ARG A 284 -34.54 -24.30 47.87
CA ARG A 284 -33.13 -24.01 47.55
C ARG A 284 -32.71 -24.45 46.15
N GLN A 285 -33.68 -24.73 45.30
CA GLN A 285 -33.46 -25.17 43.93
C GLN A 285 -32.94 -23.99 43.12
N ASP A 286 -31.89 -24.25 42.33
CA ASP A 286 -31.22 -23.24 41.52
C ASP A 286 -31.76 -23.23 40.09
N HIS A 287 -31.86 -22.04 39.51
CA HIS A 287 -32.07 -21.81 38.08
C HIS A 287 -30.77 -21.31 37.45
N TYR A 288 -30.25 -22.01 36.45
CA TYR A 288 -28.99 -21.64 35.77
C TYR A 288 -29.25 -21.16 34.34
N GLU A 289 -28.78 -19.97 33.99
CA GLU A 289 -29.02 -19.35 32.69
C GLU A 289 -27.76 -18.71 32.09
N TRP A 290 -27.80 -18.43 30.78
CA TRP A 290 -26.75 -17.61 30.17
C TRP A 290 -27.03 -16.13 30.45
N GLY A 291 -26.02 -15.42 30.93
CA GLY A 291 -26.03 -13.98 31.21
C GLY A 291 -25.81 -13.16 29.94
N ASP A 292 -26.47 -12.02 29.81
CA ASP A 292 -26.34 -11.15 28.64
C ASP A 292 -25.81 -9.78 29.07
N TYR A 293 -24.69 -9.78 29.79
CA TYR A 293 -24.11 -8.61 30.44
C TYR A 293 -22.68 -8.30 30.02
N ALA A 294 -21.97 -9.17 29.31
CA ALA A 294 -20.67 -8.83 28.74
C ALA A 294 -20.82 -7.80 27.62
N GLN A 295 -20.09 -6.67 27.71
CA GLN A 295 -20.07 -5.63 26.68
C GLN A 295 -18.61 -5.45 26.21
N PRO A 296 -18.19 -6.17 25.15
CA PRO A 296 -16.79 -6.27 24.73
C PRO A 296 -16.33 -5.02 23.95
N GLN A 297 -16.78 -3.84 24.39
CA GLN A 297 -16.56 -2.53 23.77
C GLN A 297 -16.91 -2.57 22.28
N ALA A 298 -18.06 -3.15 21.96
CA ALA A 298 -18.61 -3.23 20.61
C ALA A 298 -19.39 -1.98 20.21
N GLY A 299 -19.69 -1.07 21.14
CA GLY A 299 -20.40 0.18 20.91
C GLY A 299 -19.74 1.13 19.91
N ALA A 300 -20.32 2.31 19.70
CA ALA A 300 -19.88 3.21 18.63
C ALA A 300 -18.41 3.64 18.80
N SER A 301 -17.99 3.84 20.06
CA SER A 301 -16.63 4.24 20.46
C SER A 301 -15.58 3.11 20.34
N GLY A 302 -16.01 1.85 20.17
CA GLY A 302 -15.11 0.70 20.09
C GLY A 302 -14.15 0.63 21.28
N LEU A 303 -12.90 0.25 21.01
CA LEU A 303 -11.84 0.10 22.01
C LEU A 303 -11.41 1.39 22.73
N SER A 304 -11.93 2.55 22.29
CA SER A 304 -11.71 3.83 22.98
C SER A 304 -12.75 4.14 24.06
N GLY A 305 -13.88 3.43 24.08
CA GLY A 305 -14.90 3.55 25.11
C GLY A 305 -14.51 2.87 26.42
N GLU A 306 -15.23 3.16 27.50
CA GLU A 306 -15.05 2.44 28.76
C GLU A 306 -15.67 1.04 28.67
N HIS A 307 -14.98 0.05 29.22
CA HIS A 307 -15.53 -1.29 29.37
C HIS A 307 -16.62 -1.28 30.44
N ASN A 308 -17.67 -2.07 30.26
CA ASN A 308 -18.70 -2.18 31.29
C ASN A 308 -18.20 -2.90 32.56
N GLN A 309 -19.04 -2.91 33.60
CA GLN A 309 -18.77 -3.60 34.87
C GLN A 309 -19.61 -4.89 34.94
N PRO A 310 -19.19 -5.98 34.28
CA PRO A 310 -20.02 -7.18 34.11
C PRO A 310 -20.38 -7.85 35.44
N GLU A 311 -19.54 -7.73 36.47
CA GLU A 311 -19.83 -8.30 37.79
C GLU A 311 -21.05 -7.63 38.46
N ASP A 312 -21.15 -6.30 38.40
CA ASP A 312 -22.25 -5.56 39.02
C ASP A 312 -23.55 -5.74 38.22
N GLU A 313 -23.47 -5.78 36.89
CA GLU A 313 -24.61 -6.12 36.04
C GLU A 313 -25.11 -7.54 36.28
N ALA A 314 -24.21 -8.52 36.41
CA ALA A 314 -24.57 -9.90 36.71
C ALA A 314 -25.25 -10.03 38.08
N LYS A 315 -24.77 -9.32 39.11
CA LYS A 315 -25.42 -9.25 40.43
C LYS A 315 -26.82 -8.66 40.34
N LEU A 316 -27.01 -7.59 39.57
CA LEU A 316 -28.32 -6.95 39.39
C LEU A 316 -29.29 -7.90 38.66
N LEU A 317 -28.89 -8.48 37.53
CA LEU A 317 -29.77 -9.35 36.73
C LEU A 317 -30.15 -10.63 37.48
N THR A 318 -29.21 -11.26 38.18
CA THR A 318 -29.51 -12.44 39.02
C THR A 318 -30.40 -12.07 40.22
N LEU A 319 -30.23 -10.89 40.83
CA LEU A 319 -31.10 -10.36 41.87
C LEU A 319 -32.54 -10.13 41.37
N VAL A 320 -32.69 -9.43 40.24
CA VAL A 320 -33.98 -9.19 39.60
C VAL A 320 -34.68 -10.51 39.30
N ARG A 321 -33.96 -11.48 38.75
CA ARG A 321 -34.50 -12.78 38.36
C ARG A 321 -34.96 -13.59 39.58
N VAL A 322 -34.17 -13.65 40.65
CA VAL A 322 -34.57 -14.38 41.87
C VAL A 322 -35.74 -13.69 42.58
N GLN A 323 -35.77 -12.35 42.62
CA GLN A 323 -36.88 -11.60 43.20
C GLN A 323 -38.19 -11.79 42.43
N ALA A 324 -38.14 -11.82 41.09
CA ALA A 324 -39.30 -12.16 40.26
C ALA A 324 -39.84 -13.54 40.64
N LEU A 325 -39.00 -14.57 40.65
CA LEU A 325 -39.44 -15.93 41.00
C LEU A 325 -39.96 -16.01 42.45
N ARG A 326 -39.33 -15.29 43.39
CA ARG A 326 -39.69 -15.26 44.81
C ARG A 326 -41.02 -14.55 45.10
N CYS A 327 -41.34 -13.45 44.41
CA CYS A 327 -42.50 -12.61 44.72
C CYS A 327 -43.84 -13.34 44.54
N MET A 328 -43.86 -14.45 43.78
CA MET A 328 -45.02 -15.33 43.64
C MET A 328 -45.27 -16.20 44.88
N GLY A 329 -44.28 -16.37 45.75
CA GLY A 329 -44.32 -17.32 46.86
C GLY A 329 -45.22 -16.92 48.02
N LEU A 330 -45.64 -15.64 48.12
CA LEU A 330 -46.60 -15.18 49.13
C LEU A 330 -47.49 -14.06 48.58
N ARG A 331 -48.75 -14.40 48.32
CA ARG A 331 -49.79 -13.45 47.90
C ARG A 331 -51.08 -13.73 48.65
N ALA A 332 -51.97 -12.76 48.74
CA ALA A 332 -53.33 -13.00 49.19
C ALA A 332 -54.33 -12.55 48.13
N HIS A 333 -55.42 -13.30 48.01
CA HIS A 333 -56.53 -13.02 47.12
C HIS A 333 -57.70 -12.55 47.97
N GLY A 334 -58.28 -11.40 47.65
CA GLY A 334 -59.40 -10.86 48.42
C GLY A 334 -60.57 -10.46 47.56
N ILE A 335 -61.74 -10.43 48.18
CA ILE A 335 -63.00 -9.94 47.61
C ILE A 335 -63.63 -8.98 48.62
N GLY A 336 -64.05 -7.82 48.15
CA GLY A 336 -64.67 -6.78 48.96
C GLY A 336 -65.57 -5.86 48.15
N ASN A 337 -66.46 -5.12 48.82
CA ASN A 337 -67.28 -4.07 48.22
C ASN A 337 -66.53 -2.73 48.22
N ILE A 338 -65.35 -2.68 47.59
CA ILE A 338 -64.36 -1.61 47.78
C ILE A 338 -64.16 -0.82 46.49
N ARG A 339 -64.62 0.44 46.43
CA ARG A 339 -64.54 1.29 45.22
C ARG A 339 -63.13 1.84 44.99
N GLY A 340 -62.46 2.24 46.06
CA GLY A 340 -61.21 3.01 46.02
C GLY A 340 -59.91 2.19 45.94
N LEU A 341 -59.96 0.87 45.76
CA LEU A 341 -58.75 0.04 45.72
C LEU A 341 -58.05 0.11 44.35
N VAL A 342 -56.85 0.70 44.33
CA VAL A 342 -56.06 0.99 43.12
C VAL A 342 -54.79 0.13 43.07
N THR A 343 -54.48 -0.42 41.90
CA THR A 343 -53.25 -1.17 41.65
C THR A 343 -52.02 -0.27 41.76
N GLY A 344 -50.95 -0.74 42.40
CA GLY A 344 -49.72 0.03 42.61
C GLY A 344 -49.71 0.94 43.85
N GLN A 345 -50.77 0.93 44.66
CA GLN A 345 -50.82 1.60 45.96
C GLN A 345 -50.78 0.61 47.13
N THR A 346 -50.43 1.07 48.34
CA THR A 346 -50.40 0.25 49.55
C THR A 346 -51.54 0.55 50.52
N PHE A 347 -51.94 -0.43 51.34
CA PHE A 347 -52.90 -0.24 52.45
C PHE A 347 -52.60 -1.19 53.61
N ASN A 348 -53.12 -0.87 54.80
CA ASN A 348 -53.03 -1.74 55.98
C ASN A 348 -54.30 -2.61 56.12
N LEU A 349 -54.12 -3.92 56.19
CA LEU A 349 -55.20 -4.86 56.49
C LEU A 349 -55.36 -5.04 58.00
N THR A 350 -56.61 -5.00 58.48
CA THR A 350 -56.95 -5.25 59.89
C THR A 350 -58.10 -6.24 60.03
N HIS A 351 -58.26 -6.82 61.22
CA HIS A 351 -59.34 -7.76 61.57
C HIS A 351 -59.37 -9.06 60.75
N ALA A 352 -58.30 -9.40 60.02
CA ALA A 352 -58.18 -10.70 59.36
C ALA A 352 -58.03 -11.84 60.39
N PRO A 353 -58.66 -13.03 60.18
CA PRO A 353 -58.65 -14.11 61.16
C PRO A 353 -57.24 -14.61 61.52
N GLN A 354 -56.34 -14.60 60.54
CA GLN A 354 -54.93 -14.92 60.75
C GLN A 354 -54.18 -13.65 61.18
N ILE A 355 -53.64 -13.63 62.40
CA ILE A 355 -52.92 -12.48 62.98
C ILE A 355 -51.83 -11.98 62.04
N GLN A 356 -51.02 -12.89 61.50
CA GLN A 356 -49.93 -12.56 60.59
C GLN A 356 -50.41 -11.84 59.32
N SER A 357 -51.66 -11.98 58.90
CA SER A 357 -52.20 -11.31 57.73
C SER A 357 -52.57 -9.85 57.99
N ASN A 358 -52.56 -9.39 59.25
CA ASN A 358 -52.84 -7.99 59.57
C ASN A 358 -51.55 -7.16 59.44
N ARG A 359 -51.27 -6.67 58.23
CA ARG A 359 -50.06 -5.93 57.87
C ARG A 359 -50.32 -5.00 56.69
N GLU A 360 -49.30 -4.26 56.28
CA GLU A 360 -49.33 -3.50 55.03
C GLU A 360 -49.15 -4.41 53.80
N TYR A 361 -49.95 -4.15 52.77
CA TYR A 361 -49.90 -4.82 51.48
C TYR A 361 -49.82 -3.84 50.33
N LEU A 362 -49.11 -4.24 49.27
CA LEU A 362 -49.17 -3.67 47.93
C LEU A 362 -50.29 -4.34 47.13
N VAL A 363 -51.12 -3.55 46.46
CA VAL A 363 -52.12 -4.05 45.49
C VAL A 363 -51.40 -4.37 44.17
N VAL A 364 -51.29 -5.66 43.87
CA VAL A 364 -50.65 -6.18 42.65
C VAL A 364 -51.64 -6.24 41.49
N SER A 365 -52.89 -6.59 41.78
CA SER A 365 -53.97 -6.64 40.79
C SER A 365 -55.30 -6.24 41.44
N SER A 366 -56.14 -5.52 40.70
CA SER A 366 -57.47 -5.09 41.12
C SER A 366 -58.43 -5.27 39.95
N THR A 367 -59.46 -6.09 40.15
CA THR A 367 -60.58 -6.30 39.23
C THR A 367 -61.81 -5.68 39.87
N LEU A 368 -62.28 -4.58 39.29
CA LEU A 368 -63.43 -3.84 39.76
C LEU A 368 -64.63 -4.16 38.88
N ASP A 369 -65.76 -4.48 39.50
CA ASP A 369 -67.07 -4.61 38.86
C ASP A 369 -68.08 -3.78 39.64
N ILE A 370 -68.50 -2.66 39.08
CA ILE A 370 -69.42 -1.71 39.71
C ILE A 370 -70.59 -1.39 38.78
N GLU A 371 -71.80 -1.54 39.30
CA GLU A 371 -73.07 -1.27 38.63
C GLU A 371 -73.82 -0.16 39.39
N ASN A 372 -74.30 0.84 38.67
CA ASN A 372 -75.03 1.98 39.22
C ASN A 372 -76.52 1.61 39.44
N VAL A 373 -77.27 2.41 40.19
CA VAL A 373 -78.74 2.21 40.34
C VAL A 373 -79.48 2.58 39.05
N GLY A 374 -80.54 1.84 38.72
CA GLY A 374 -81.44 2.15 37.59
C GLY A 374 -82.16 3.50 37.69
N GLU A 375 -82.60 4.03 36.55
CA GLU A 375 -83.40 5.27 36.48
C GLU A 375 -84.89 5.01 36.77
N GLU A 376 -85.35 3.76 36.60
CA GLU A 376 -86.73 3.34 36.83
C GLU A 376 -86.92 2.82 38.26
N SER A 377 -87.92 3.36 38.96
CA SER A 377 -88.41 2.78 40.21
C SER A 377 -89.38 1.65 39.86
N LEU A 378 -88.92 0.40 39.88
CA LEU A 378 -89.78 -0.76 39.64
C LEU A 378 -90.92 -0.80 40.69
N PRO A 379 -92.20 -0.96 40.28
CA PRO A 379 -93.29 -1.21 41.22
C PRO A 379 -93.02 -2.52 41.98
N GLY A 380 -93.19 -2.50 43.30
CA GLY A 380 -92.84 -3.63 44.16
C GLY A 380 -93.51 -4.95 43.73
N GLY A 381 -92.72 -5.93 43.30
CA GLY A 381 -93.16 -7.32 43.12
C GLY A 381 -92.75 -8.07 41.84
N SER A 382 -92.04 -7.47 40.88
CA SER A 382 -91.57 -8.19 39.67
C SER A 382 -90.12 -8.73 39.79
N PRO A 383 -89.78 -9.87 39.14
CA PRO A 383 -88.63 -10.69 39.50
C PRO A 383 -87.27 -10.12 39.05
N ALA A 384 -86.28 -10.18 39.95
CA ALA A 384 -84.83 -10.34 39.84
C ALA A 384 -83.95 -9.61 38.78
N ASN A 385 -84.49 -8.94 37.76
CA ASN A 385 -83.73 -8.44 36.60
C ASN A 385 -83.65 -6.90 36.49
N GLY A 386 -83.84 -6.16 37.59
CA GLY A 386 -83.66 -4.69 37.60
C GLY A 386 -82.23 -4.26 37.91
N GLN A 387 -81.75 -3.21 37.23
CA GLN A 387 -80.45 -2.57 37.50
C GLN A 387 -80.37 -2.17 38.99
N ARG A 388 -79.41 -2.76 39.73
CA ARG A 388 -79.22 -2.54 41.16
C ARG A 388 -77.81 -2.05 41.43
N TYR A 389 -77.63 -1.27 42.49
CA TYR A 389 -76.29 -0.96 42.95
C TYR A 389 -75.57 -2.26 43.35
N ALA A 390 -74.43 -2.52 42.73
CA ALA A 390 -73.53 -3.59 43.09
C ALA A 390 -72.09 -3.10 42.94
N CYS A 391 -71.23 -3.40 43.89
CA CYS A 391 -69.80 -3.14 43.78
C CYS A 391 -69.08 -4.37 44.33
N GLU A 392 -68.29 -5.02 43.49
CA GLU A 392 -67.41 -6.11 43.88
C GLU A 392 -66.02 -5.87 43.31
N THR A 393 -65.03 -5.91 44.18
CA THR A 393 -63.64 -5.75 43.84
C THR A 393 -62.91 -7.02 44.25
N ARG A 394 -62.36 -7.72 43.27
CA ARG A 394 -61.47 -8.87 43.47
C ARG A 394 -60.04 -8.40 43.28
N PHE A 395 -59.16 -8.73 44.21
CA PHE A 395 -57.79 -8.21 44.17
C PHE A 395 -56.76 -9.23 44.60
N VAL A 396 -55.54 -9.02 44.13
CA VAL A 396 -54.35 -9.76 44.53
C VAL A 396 -53.40 -8.78 45.21
N ILE A 397 -52.99 -9.13 46.42
CA ILE A 397 -52.13 -8.30 47.26
C ILE A 397 -50.86 -9.07 47.66
N GLN A 398 -49.76 -8.34 47.78
CA GLN A 398 -48.46 -8.86 48.22
C GLN A 398 -47.99 -8.06 49.45
N PRO A 399 -47.40 -8.68 50.47
CA PRO A 399 -46.83 -7.92 51.60
C PRO A 399 -45.87 -6.83 51.11
N SER A 400 -45.98 -5.62 51.64
CA SER A 400 -45.19 -4.47 51.14
C SER A 400 -43.68 -4.63 51.35
N ASN A 401 -43.26 -5.52 52.25
CA ASN A 401 -41.85 -5.82 52.51
C ASN A 401 -41.22 -6.86 51.58
N GLU A 402 -41.99 -7.46 50.66
CA GLU A 402 -41.47 -8.33 49.60
C GLU A 402 -41.33 -7.50 48.31
N ALA A 403 -40.16 -7.55 47.67
CA ALA A 403 -39.94 -6.81 46.43
C ALA A 403 -40.80 -7.40 45.30
N PHE A 404 -41.55 -6.55 44.59
CA PHE A 404 -42.21 -6.93 43.37
C PHE A 404 -41.27 -6.79 42.18
N ARG A 405 -41.29 -7.79 41.30
CA ARG A 405 -40.66 -7.80 39.98
C ARG A 405 -41.60 -8.53 39.04
N SER A 406 -41.75 -8.03 37.82
CA SER A 406 -42.51 -8.73 36.78
C SER A 406 -41.84 -10.06 36.43
N GLN A 407 -42.66 -11.08 36.15
CA GLN A 407 -42.13 -12.32 35.59
C GLN A 407 -41.56 -12.06 34.19
N ARG A 408 -40.46 -12.72 33.82
CA ARG A 408 -39.98 -12.75 32.42
C ARG A 408 -40.89 -13.67 31.61
N THR A 409 -42.06 -13.17 31.21
CA THR A 409 -43.04 -13.89 30.38
C THR A 409 -42.73 -13.76 28.90
N LEU A 410 -42.01 -12.69 28.50
CA LEU A 410 -41.61 -12.45 27.12
C LEU A 410 -40.18 -12.92 26.91
N ALA A 411 -40.01 -13.91 26.02
CA ALA A 411 -38.70 -14.41 25.62
C ALA A 411 -37.99 -13.42 24.70
N LYS A 412 -36.64 -13.40 24.76
CA LYS A 412 -35.83 -12.68 23.77
C LYS A 412 -36.09 -13.25 22.38
N PRO A 413 -36.38 -12.42 21.36
CA PRO A 413 -36.51 -12.92 20.00
C PRO A 413 -35.19 -13.55 19.56
N ARG A 414 -35.28 -14.60 18.75
CA ARG A 414 -34.12 -15.31 18.21
C ARG A 414 -34.09 -15.19 16.69
N THR A 415 -32.91 -15.04 16.11
CA THR A 415 -32.72 -15.19 14.68
C THR A 415 -32.78 -16.69 14.33
N HIS A 416 -33.38 -17.00 13.16
CA HIS A 416 -33.53 -18.37 12.68
C HIS A 416 -32.52 -18.74 11.57
N GLY A 417 -31.63 -17.81 11.24
CA GLY A 417 -30.60 -17.96 10.23
C GLY A 417 -29.78 -16.67 10.11
N PRO A 418 -28.70 -16.70 9.31
CA PRO A 418 -27.88 -15.53 9.09
C PRO A 418 -28.60 -14.49 8.23
N GLU A 419 -28.18 -13.24 8.38
CA GLU A 419 -28.65 -12.10 7.62
C GLU A 419 -27.53 -11.58 6.71
N THR A 420 -27.88 -10.83 5.67
CA THR A 420 -26.89 -10.14 4.83
C THR A 420 -26.79 -8.67 5.23
N ALA A 421 -25.57 -8.15 5.16
CA ALA A 421 -25.28 -6.75 5.47
C ALA A 421 -24.15 -6.25 4.58
N VAL A 422 -24.04 -4.93 4.44
CA VAL A 422 -22.98 -4.27 3.69
C VAL A 422 -21.98 -3.67 4.67
N VAL A 423 -20.68 -3.89 4.47
CA VAL A 423 -19.62 -3.29 5.29
C VAL A 423 -19.62 -1.78 5.11
N VAL A 424 -19.57 -1.02 6.22
CA VAL A 424 -19.61 0.45 6.22
C VAL A 424 -18.49 1.04 7.06
N GLY A 425 -18.22 2.33 6.87
CA GLY A 425 -17.22 3.08 7.62
C GLY A 425 -17.21 4.54 7.20
N PRO A 426 -16.22 5.33 7.65
CA PRO A 426 -16.12 6.74 7.33
C PRO A 426 -15.96 6.98 5.83
N GLU A 427 -16.44 8.14 5.38
CA GLU A 427 -16.27 8.56 3.99
C GLU A 427 -14.78 8.61 3.60
N ASN A 428 -14.47 8.31 2.34
CA ASN A 428 -13.11 8.29 1.78
C ASN A 428 -12.14 7.25 2.38
N GLN A 429 -12.66 6.23 3.10
CA GLN A 429 -11.88 5.08 3.52
C GLN A 429 -12.30 3.81 2.74
N GLN A 430 -11.35 2.91 2.48
CA GLN A 430 -11.65 1.59 1.90
C GLN A 430 -11.80 0.50 2.97
N ILE A 431 -11.23 0.71 4.17
CA ILE A 431 -11.22 -0.24 5.28
C ILE A 431 -11.50 0.54 6.56
N TRP A 432 -12.42 0.04 7.38
CA TRP A 432 -12.66 0.53 8.73
C TRP A 432 -12.66 -0.66 9.69
N THR A 433 -11.63 -0.73 10.53
CA THR A 433 -11.38 -1.84 11.44
C THR A 433 -10.75 -1.37 12.74
N ASP A 434 -10.87 -2.17 13.79
CA ASP A 434 -10.16 -1.97 15.06
C ASP A 434 -9.04 -3.00 15.30
N ALA A 435 -8.45 -3.00 16.50
CA ALA A 435 -7.33 -3.88 16.86
C ALA A 435 -7.69 -5.38 16.91
N TYR A 436 -8.98 -5.73 16.97
CA TYR A 436 -9.46 -7.10 16.91
C TYR A 436 -9.85 -7.53 15.49
N GLY A 437 -9.68 -6.66 14.49
CA GLY A 437 -10.12 -6.94 13.14
C GLY A 437 -11.64 -6.93 12.99
N ARG A 438 -12.37 -6.26 13.89
CA ARG A 438 -13.82 -6.09 13.82
C ARG A 438 -14.16 -5.07 12.74
N ILE A 439 -15.34 -5.20 12.15
CA ILE A 439 -15.88 -4.25 11.18
C ILE A 439 -17.25 -3.72 11.62
N LYS A 440 -17.72 -2.68 10.94
CA LYS A 440 -19.12 -2.23 11.05
C LYS A 440 -19.86 -2.51 9.75
N VAL A 441 -21.17 -2.70 9.86
CA VAL A 441 -22.04 -3.03 8.74
C VAL A 441 -23.31 -2.19 8.77
N GLN A 442 -24.04 -2.16 7.67
CA GLN A 442 -25.44 -1.75 7.64
C GLN A 442 -26.27 -2.95 7.16
N TYR A 443 -27.25 -3.32 7.97
CA TYR A 443 -28.22 -4.33 7.60
C TYR A 443 -29.17 -3.80 6.53
N LEU A 444 -29.66 -4.68 5.65
CA LEU A 444 -30.57 -4.28 4.56
C LEU A 444 -31.94 -3.79 5.07
N TRP A 445 -32.38 -4.28 6.23
CA TRP A 445 -33.63 -3.87 6.87
C TRP A 445 -33.49 -2.60 7.71
N ASP A 446 -32.26 -2.11 7.96
CA ASP A 446 -32.04 -0.94 8.80
C ASP A 446 -32.40 0.34 8.03
N ARG A 447 -33.50 0.96 8.45
CA ARG A 447 -34.07 2.19 7.86
C ARG A 447 -33.49 3.47 8.45
N ALA A 448 -32.86 3.40 9.63
CA ALA A 448 -32.28 4.54 10.32
C ALA A 448 -30.79 4.72 10.00
N GLY A 449 -30.11 3.65 9.59
CA GLY A 449 -28.70 3.66 9.20
C GLY A 449 -28.39 4.59 8.03
N GLN A 450 -27.25 5.29 8.12
CA GLN A 450 -26.81 6.31 7.15
C GLN A 450 -25.67 5.84 6.23
N ASN A 451 -25.40 4.53 6.20
CA ASN A 451 -24.29 3.86 5.52
C ASN A 451 -22.91 4.39 5.92
N ASN A 452 -22.70 4.61 7.22
CA ASN A 452 -21.46 5.19 7.77
C ASN A 452 -20.97 4.43 9.02
N GLU A 453 -19.93 4.93 9.67
CA GLU A 453 -19.34 4.32 10.87
C GLU A 453 -20.24 4.27 12.10
N ARG A 454 -21.46 4.81 12.03
CA ARG A 454 -22.47 4.79 13.11
C ARG A 454 -23.62 3.82 12.86
N SER A 455 -23.68 3.16 11.70
CA SER A 455 -24.79 2.27 11.36
C SER A 455 -24.89 1.02 12.24
N SER A 456 -23.77 0.49 12.76
CA SER A 456 -23.78 -0.67 13.66
C SER A 456 -22.69 -0.64 14.75
N CYS A 457 -22.77 -1.61 15.65
CA CYS A 457 -21.68 -2.01 16.53
C CYS A 457 -20.51 -2.65 15.75
N TRP A 458 -19.38 -2.82 16.43
CA TRP A 458 -18.23 -3.57 15.97
C TRP A 458 -18.48 -5.08 16.02
N MET A 459 -18.41 -5.74 14.88
CA MET A 459 -18.64 -7.17 14.72
C MET A 459 -17.34 -7.91 14.41
N ARG A 460 -17.09 -9.02 15.12
CA ARG A 460 -15.96 -9.91 14.81
C ARG A 460 -16.14 -10.55 13.44
N VAL A 461 -15.02 -10.76 12.75
CA VAL A 461 -14.99 -11.42 11.44
C VAL A 461 -14.36 -12.80 11.59
N SER A 462 -15.11 -13.81 11.17
CA SER A 462 -14.60 -15.17 11.04
C SER A 462 -13.49 -15.24 9.99
N SER A 463 -12.42 -15.94 10.34
CA SER A 463 -11.29 -16.22 9.47
C SER A 463 -11.21 -17.74 9.23
N PRO A 464 -10.77 -18.19 8.03
CA PRO A 464 -10.52 -19.61 7.78
C PRO A 464 -9.54 -20.27 8.76
N TRP A 465 -8.61 -19.49 9.33
CA TRP A 465 -7.64 -19.98 10.30
C TRP A 465 -7.14 -18.84 11.20
N GLN A 466 -7.33 -18.95 12.51
CA GLN A 466 -6.89 -17.92 13.46
C GLN A 466 -6.21 -18.55 14.68
N GLY A 467 -4.99 -18.10 14.96
CA GLY A 467 -4.23 -18.40 16.18
C GLY A 467 -3.68 -17.12 16.82
N ASN A 468 -2.84 -17.26 17.85
CA ASN A 468 -2.21 -16.11 18.50
C ASN A 468 -1.10 -15.52 17.60
N GLN A 469 -1.42 -14.47 16.84
CA GLN A 469 -0.52 -13.81 15.88
C GLN A 469 -0.08 -14.68 14.68
N PHE A 470 -0.88 -15.68 14.32
CA PHE A 470 -0.72 -16.46 13.08
C PHE A 470 -2.09 -16.88 12.52
N GLY A 471 -2.18 -17.15 11.22
CA GLY A 471 -3.43 -17.55 10.56
C GLY A 471 -3.62 -16.93 9.18
N ALA A 472 -4.84 -17.04 8.64
CA ALA A 472 -5.27 -16.53 7.34
C ALA A 472 -6.30 -15.41 7.52
N PHE A 473 -5.83 -14.17 7.66
CA PHE A 473 -6.73 -13.04 7.96
C PHE A 473 -6.90 -12.13 6.75
N HIS A 474 -8.15 -11.98 6.31
CA HIS A 474 -8.54 -11.02 5.28
C HIS A 474 -9.56 -10.09 5.92
N LEU A 475 -9.43 -8.77 5.80
CA LEU A 475 -10.45 -7.84 6.28
C LEU A 475 -11.53 -7.64 5.21
N PRO A 476 -12.83 -7.66 5.57
CA PRO A 476 -13.86 -7.14 4.69
C PRO A 476 -13.65 -5.63 4.48
N ARG A 477 -13.85 -5.16 3.25
CA ARG A 477 -13.70 -3.75 2.87
C ARG A 477 -15.06 -3.06 2.80
N ILE A 478 -15.08 -1.75 2.97
CA ILE A 478 -16.30 -0.94 2.87
C ILE A 478 -16.96 -1.19 1.51
N GLY A 479 -18.28 -1.37 1.51
CA GLY A 479 -19.09 -1.77 0.38
C GLY A 479 -19.24 -3.28 0.21
N GLN A 480 -18.42 -4.12 0.86
CA GLN A 480 -18.50 -5.58 0.72
C GLN A 480 -19.78 -6.17 1.31
N GLU A 481 -20.37 -7.15 0.63
CA GLU A 481 -21.49 -7.90 1.18
C GLU A 481 -20.98 -9.04 2.07
N VAL A 482 -21.48 -9.08 3.30
CA VAL A 482 -21.10 -10.05 4.31
C VAL A 482 -22.33 -10.78 4.85
N ILE A 483 -22.09 -12.01 5.29
CA ILE A 483 -23.08 -12.81 6.02
C ILE A 483 -22.85 -12.59 7.51
N VAL A 484 -23.89 -12.11 8.21
CA VAL A 484 -23.90 -11.87 9.65
C VAL A 484 -24.74 -12.94 10.33
N ASP A 485 -24.10 -13.79 11.10
CA ASP A 485 -24.76 -14.73 12.00
C ASP A 485 -24.84 -14.14 13.42
N HIS A 486 -25.60 -14.78 14.30
CA HIS A 486 -25.87 -14.31 15.64
C HIS A 486 -25.63 -15.44 16.63
N LEU A 487 -24.74 -15.24 17.61
CA LEU A 487 -24.40 -16.28 18.57
C LEU A 487 -25.63 -16.71 19.37
N ARG A 488 -25.95 -18.01 19.38
CA ARG A 488 -27.22 -18.57 19.92
C ARG A 488 -28.50 -17.99 19.31
N GLY A 489 -28.41 -17.44 18.09
CA GLY A 489 -29.49 -16.68 17.47
C GLY A 489 -29.83 -15.40 18.22
N ASP A 490 -28.94 -14.87 19.06
CA ASP A 490 -29.18 -13.65 19.82
C ASP A 490 -28.98 -12.40 18.94
N PRO A 491 -30.03 -11.59 18.67
CA PRO A 491 -29.92 -10.43 17.79
C PRO A 491 -28.91 -9.38 18.25
N ASP A 492 -28.50 -9.40 19.53
CA ASP A 492 -27.50 -8.49 20.11
C ASP A 492 -26.05 -9.01 20.04
N LEU A 493 -25.85 -10.25 19.60
CA LEU A 493 -24.52 -10.90 19.52
C LEU A 493 -24.12 -11.24 18.07
N PRO A 494 -24.00 -10.24 17.18
CA PRO A 494 -23.67 -10.46 15.77
C PRO A 494 -22.19 -10.86 15.55
N ILE A 495 -21.97 -11.71 14.56
CA ILE A 495 -20.65 -12.15 14.08
C ILE A 495 -20.68 -12.34 12.56
N VAL A 496 -19.66 -11.82 11.87
CA VAL A 496 -19.53 -12.00 10.43
C VAL A 496 -18.93 -13.37 10.14
N THR A 497 -19.65 -14.23 9.41
CA THR A 497 -19.24 -15.63 9.17
C THR A 497 -18.85 -15.91 7.72
N GLY A 498 -19.21 -15.03 6.78
CA GLY A 498 -18.94 -15.25 5.36
C GLY A 498 -18.98 -13.98 4.52
N ARG A 499 -18.63 -14.16 3.25
CA ARG A 499 -18.65 -13.12 2.19
C ARG A 499 -19.27 -13.73 0.96
N VAL A 500 -19.98 -12.92 0.21
CA VAL A 500 -20.68 -13.37 -1.00
C VAL A 500 -20.40 -12.44 -2.17
N VAL A 501 -20.52 -13.01 -3.37
CA VAL A 501 -20.45 -12.25 -4.61
C VAL A 501 -21.83 -11.67 -4.92
N ASN A 502 -21.87 -10.51 -5.56
CA ASN A 502 -23.10 -9.88 -6.03
C ASN A 502 -22.86 -9.10 -7.34
N ALA A 503 -23.88 -8.41 -7.85
CA ALA A 503 -23.80 -7.68 -9.11
C ALA A 503 -22.75 -6.56 -9.13
N PHE A 504 -22.36 -6.03 -7.96
CA PHE A 504 -21.33 -5.01 -7.81
C PHE A 504 -19.97 -5.60 -7.39
N GLN A 505 -19.96 -6.83 -6.88
CA GLN A 505 -18.78 -7.56 -6.40
C GLN A 505 -18.69 -8.91 -7.07
N LEU A 506 -18.18 -8.87 -8.29
CA LEU A 506 -18.00 -10.04 -9.12
C LEU A 506 -16.85 -10.93 -8.60
N PRO A 507 -16.84 -12.22 -8.98
CA PRO A 507 -15.72 -13.13 -8.72
C PRO A 507 -14.36 -12.59 -9.22
N ASN A 508 -13.27 -13.17 -8.69
CA ASN A 508 -11.88 -12.75 -8.96
C ASN A 508 -11.52 -12.68 -10.46
N TRP A 509 -12.09 -13.60 -11.25
CA TRP A 509 -11.92 -13.68 -12.70
C TRP A 509 -13.29 -13.80 -13.37
N LYS A 510 -13.35 -13.43 -14.65
CA LYS A 510 -14.58 -13.48 -15.43
C LYS A 510 -15.11 -14.92 -15.54
N LEU A 511 -16.28 -15.18 -14.98
CA LEU A 511 -17.00 -16.46 -15.08
C LEU A 511 -18.13 -16.36 -16.10
N PRO A 512 -18.50 -17.49 -16.77
CA PRO A 512 -17.96 -18.84 -16.61
C PRO A 512 -16.68 -19.15 -17.40
N ASP A 513 -16.19 -18.21 -18.22
CA ASP A 513 -15.03 -18.40 -19.14
C ASP A 513 -13.77 -18.99 -18.45
N ASN A 514 -13.57 -18.66 -17.17
CA ASN A 514 -12.41 -19.03 -16.37
C ASN A 514 -12.73 -20.01 -15.23
N GLN A 515 -13.70 -20.93 -15.42
CA GLN A 515 -14.13 -21.88 -14.38
C GLN A 515 -13.03 -22.80 -13.82
N ALA A 516 -11.93 -23.00 -14.57
CA ALA A 516 -10.79 -23.81 -14.14
C ALA A 516 -9.78 -23.04 -13.27
N LEU A 517 -9.94 -21.72 -13.12
CA LEU A 517 -9.07 -20.90 -12.27
C LEU A 517 -9.54 -20.91 -10.83
N SER A 518 -8.61 -21.13 -9.90
CA SER A 518 -8.84 -21.05 -8.46
C SER A 518 -7.70 -20.29 -7.77
N GLY A 519 -7.97 -19.73 -6.59
CA GLY A 519 -6.95 -19.09 -5.76
C GLY A 519 -7.36 -17.72 -5.20
N PHE A 520 -6.35 -16.94 -4.80
CA PHE A 520 -6.51 -15.68 -4.09
C PHE A 520 -6.10 -14.50 -4.98
N ARG A 521 -6.92 -13.47 -5.03
CA ARG A 521 -6.60 -12.20 -5.69
C ARG A 521 -6.87 -11.05 -4.72
N SER A 522 -5.84 -10.25 -4.46
CA SER A 522 -5.95 -9.04 -3.63
C SER A 522 -6.28 -7.81 -4.49
N HIS A 523 -6.42 -6.66 -3.85
CA HIS A 523 -6.56 -5.38 -4.51
C HIS A 523 -5.75 -4.34 -3.73
N GLU A 524 -4.94 -3.57 -4.43
CA GLU A 524 -4.15 -2.48 -3.86
C GLU A 524 -5.06 -1.48 -3.13
N LEU A 525 -4.60 -0.97 -1.98
CA LEU A 525 -5.33 0.06 -1.27
C LEU A 525 -5.14 1.39 -1.99
N ASN A 526 -6.24 2.07 -2.31
CA ASN A 526 -6.24 3.35 -3.04
C ASN A 526 -5.57 3.30 -4.43
N GLY A 527 -5.39 2.10 -5.00
CA GLY A 527 -4.83 1.88 -6.33
C GLY A 527 -5.63 0.84 -7.11
N GLY A 528 -5.13 0.39 -8.26
CA GLY A 528 -5.82 -0.57 -9.14
C GLY A 528 -5.10 -1.91 -9.34
N ARG A 529 -3.92 -2.08 -8.72
CA ARG A 529 -3.09 -3.28 -8.89
C ARG A 529 -3.53 -4.41 -7.97
N ALA A 530 -3.06 -5.62 -8.23
CA ALA A 530 -3.32 -6.79 -7.41
C ALA A 530 -2.07 -7.66 -7.23
N ASN A 531 -2.07 -8.42 -6.15
CA ASN A 531 -1.28 -9.65 -6.05
C ASN A 531 -2.23 -10.84 -6.19
N HIS A 532 -1.78 -11.92 -6.83
CA HIS A 532 -2.55 -13.15 -6.90
C HIS A 532 -1.70 -14.41 -6.72
N LEU A 533 -2.30 -15.40 -6.07
CA LEU A 533 -1.89 -16.80 -6.10
C LEU A 533 -2.97 -17.54 -6.88
N LEU A 534 -2.61 -18.07 -8.04
CA LEU A 534 -3.54 -18.71 -8.97
C LEU A 534 -3.11 -20.15 -9.26
N MET A 535 -4.10 -21.03 -9.33
CA MET A 535 -4.00 -22.39 -9.84
C MET A 535 -4.98 -22.53 -11.01
N ASP A 536 -4.54 -23.14 -12.10
CA ASP A 536 -5.38 -23.42 -13.26
C ASP A 536 -5.43 -24.92 -13.47
N ASP A 537 -6.61 -25.50 -13.31
CA ASP A 537 -6.87 -26.93 -13.46
C ASP A 537 -7.31 -27.30 -14.88
N THR A 538 -7.00 -26.47 -15.87
CA THR A 538 -7.29 -26.79 -17.27
C THR A 538 -6.59 -28.10 -17.66
N GLU A 539 -7.36 -29.06 -18.18
CA GLU A 539 -6.88 -30.39 -18.53
C GLU A 539 -5.66 -30.33 -19.46
N GLY A 540 -4.60 -31.05 -19.09
CA GLY A 540 -3.33 -31.08 -19.83
C GLY A 540 -2.52 -29.78 -19.79
N LYS A 541 -2.97 -28.75 -19.09
CA LYS A 541 -2.35 -27.41 -19.02
C LYS A 541 -2.33 -26.85 -17.61
N ILE A 542 -2.07 -27.71 -16.63
CA ILE A 542 -2.00 -27.30 -15.22
C ILE A 542 -0.92 -26.24 -15.02
N GLN A 543 -1.24 -25.18 -14.29
CA GLN A 543 -0.28 -24.13 -13.95
C GLN A 543 -0.53 -23.55 -12.57
N THR A 544 0.54 -23.00 -11.99
CA THR A 544 0.49 -22.21 -10.75
C THR A 544 1.22 -20.90 -10.96
N GLN A 545 0.64 -19.79 -10.53
CA GLN A 545 1.23 -18.46 -10.60
C GLN A 545 1.21 -17.77 -9.24
N LEU A 546 2.38 -17.31 -8.80
CA LEU A 546 2.50 -16.30 -7.76
C LEU A 546 2.90 -14.99 -8.43
N SER A 547 2.03 -13.99 -8.39
CA SER A 547 2.18 -12.77 -9.17
C SER A 547 1.91 -11.52 -8.36
N SER A 548 2.70 -10.49 -8.63
CA SER A 548 2.39 -9.10 -8.32
C SER A 548 2.28 -8.31 -9.61
N ASP A 549 1.20 -7.54 -9.76
CA ASP A 549 1.07 -6.57 -10.86
C ASP A 549 2.16 -5.49 -10.78
N HIS A 550 2.84 -5.32 -9.63
CA HIS A 550 3.99 -4.44 -9.49
C HIS A 550 5.19 -4.99 -10.27
N ALA A 551 5.62 -4.23 -11.29
CA ALA A 551 6.68 -4.62 -12.22
C ALA A 551 6.47 -5.99 -12.88
N LEU A 552 5.21 -6.45 -12.93
CA LEU A 552 4.83 -7.78 -13.41
C LEU A 552 5.74 -8.89 -12.85
N SER A 553 6.02 -8.83 -11.56
CA SER A 553 6.96 -9.73 -10.88
C SER A 553 6.27 -11.06 -10.56
N GLN A 554 6.77 -12.16 -11.12
CA GLN A 554 6.06 -13.44 -11.14
C GLN A 554 6.98 -14.65 -11.00
N LEU A 555 6.48 -15.67 -10.29
CA LEU A 555 6.94 -17.06 -10.38
C LEU A 555 5.82 -17.88 -11.03
N ASN A 556 6.10 -18.41 -12.22
CA ASN A 556 5.18 -19.21 -13.01
C ASN A 556 5.68 -20.65 -13.12
N LEU A 557 4.81 -21.63 -12.91
CA LEU A 557 5.12 -23.07 -12.94
C LEU A 557 4.10 -23.84 -13.80
N GLY A 558 4.54 -24.86 -14.53
CA GLY A 558 3.68 -25.73 -15.34
C GLY A 558 3.47 -25.22 -16.77
N SER A 559 2.22 -25.24 -17.26
CA SER A 559 1.83 -24.71 -18.58
C SER A 559 1.59 -23.19 -18.51
N ILE A 560 2.67 -22.43 -18.66
CA ILE A 560 2.70 -20.99 -18.40
C ILE A 560 1.78 -20.26 -19.40
N THR A 561 0.63 -19.78 -18.93
CA THR A 561 -0.34 -18.99 -19.70
C THR A 561 -0.56 -17.64 -19.02
N ARG A 562 -0.49 -16.53 -19.74
CA ARG A 562 -0.65 -15.20 -19.14
C ARG A 562 -2.07 -15.01 -18.58
N VAL A 563 -2.19 -14.55 -17.34
CA VAL A 563 -3.47 -14.20 -16.70
C VAL A 563 -3.40 -12.76 -16.16
N PRO A 564 -3.63 -11.73 -17.00
CA PRO A 564 -3.53 -10.33 -16.56
C PRO A 564 -4.81 -9.89 -15.85
N GLY A 565 -4.65 -9.24 -14.69
CA GLY A 565 -5.76 -8.62 -13.97
C GLY A 565 -6.87 -9.62 -13.61
N ASN A 566 -8.08 -9.40 -14.13
CA ASN A 566 -9.28 -10.22 -13.88
C ASN A 566 -9.92 -10.78 -15.18
N ALA A 567 -9.33 -10.50 -16.36
CA ALA A 567 -9.88 -10.93 -17.64
C ALA A 567 -9.86 -12.47 -17.79
N GLY A 568 -8.83 -13.11 -17.24
CA GLY A 568 -8.63 -14.55 -17.31
C GLY A 568 -7.44 -14.96 -18.17
N ARG A 569 -7.47 -16.21 -18.65
CA ARG A 569 -6.43 -16.75 -19.55
C ARG A 569 -6.34 -15.94 -20.85
N GLU A 570 -5.12 -15.56 -21.22
CA GLU A 570 -4.79 -14.95 -22.51
C GLU A 570 -3.77 -15.82 -23.28
N ASP A 571 -2.56 -15.31 -23.54
CA ASP A 571 -1.59 -15.97 -24.40
C ASP A 571 -0.79 -17.06 -23.67
N ALA A 572 -0.57 -18.20 -24.33
CA ALA A 572 0.38 -19.20 -23.90
C ALA A 572 1.83 -18.66 -24.03
N ARG A 573 2.66 -18.90 -23.01
CA ARG A 573 4.05 -18.41 -22.95
C ARG A 573 5.10 -19.51 -22.88
N GLY A 574 4.73 -20.75 -22.57
CA GLY A 574 5.63 -21.90 -22.60
C GLY A 574 5.31 -22.96 -21.55
N GLU A 575 6.27 -23.84 -21.29
CA GLU A 575 6.17 -24.92 -20.30
C GLU A 575 7.42 -24.91 -19.41
N GLY A 576 7.26 -25.33 -18.15
CA GLY A 576 8.35 -25.45 -17.17
C GLY A 576 8.23 -24.44 -16.03
N PHE A 577 9.27 -23.63 -15.81
CA PHE A 577 9.25 -22.55 -14.82
C PHE A 577 9.77 -21.24 -15.41
N GLU A 578 9.21 -20.12 -14.96
CA GLU A 578 9.69 -18.78 -15.27
C GLU A 578 9.72 -17.93 -14.00
N LEU A 579 10.88 -17.34 -13.71
CA LEU A 579 11.00 -16.23 -12.75
C LEU A 579 11.23 -14.96 -13.57
N ARG A 580 10.32 -13.99 -13.48
CA ARG A 580 10.43 -12.74 -14.23
C ARG A 580 10.07 -11.50 -13.42
N THR A 581 10.58 -10.36 -13.85
CA THR A 581 10.21 -9.02 -13.41
C THR A 581 10.66 -8.02 -14.48
N ASP A 582 9.94 -6.91 -14.63
CA ASP A 582 10.33 -5.79 -15.51
C ASP A 582 11.32 -4.83 -14.81
N GLU A 583 11.61 -5.07 -13.52
CA GLU A 583 12.55 -4.29 -12.70
C GLU A 583 13.79 -5.15 -12.34
N HIS A 584 14.38 -4.93 -11.16
CA HIS A 584 15.59 -5.63 -10.74
C HIS A 584 15.30 -7.09 -10.31
N GLY A 585 15.95 -8.05 -10.97
CA GLY A 585 16.00 -9.45 -10.54
C GLY A 585 17.30 -9.78 -9.81
N VAL A 586 17.23 -10.45 -8.66
CA VAL A 586 18.41 -10.88 -7.91
C VAL A 586 18.24 -12.29 -7.38
N VAL A 587 19.20 -13.18 -7.69
CA VAL A 587 19.30 -14.54 -7.13
C VAL A 587 20.58 -14.63 -6.30
N ARG A 588 20.48 -15.01 -5.03
CA ARG A 588 21.61 -15.12 -4.10
C ARG A 588 21.51 -16.40 -3.29
N ALA A 589 22.63 -17.11 -3.14
CA ALA A 589 22.76 -18.26 -2.27
C ALA A 589 24.09 -18.18 -1.51
N ALA A 590 24.01 -17.99 -0.19
CA ALA A 590 25.19 -17.72 0.65
C ALA A 590 26.10 -18.95 0.87
N ALA A 591 25.59 -20.16 0.61
CA ALA A 591 26.32 -21.42 0.77
C ALA A 591 26.77 -22.02 -0.58
N GLY A 592 26.60 -21.30 -1.70
CA GLY A 592 26.89 -21.80 -3.05
C GLY A 592 25.64 -21.93 -3.93
N MET A 593 25.84 -21.96 -5.24
CA MET A 593 24.77 -21.98 -6.25
C MET A 593 25.13 -22.94 -7.40
N LEU A 594 24.24 -23.88 -7.69
CA LEU A 594 24.33 -24.76 -8.87
C LEU A 594 23.29 -24.31 -9.90
N ILE A 595 23.74 -24.01 -11.13
CA ILE A 595 22.87 -23.80 -12.29
C ILE A 595 23.24 -24.87 -13.31
N THR A 596 22.35 -25.83 -13.52
CA THR A 596 22.65 -27.03 -14.29
C THR A 596 21.51 -27.45 -15.21
N THR A 597 21.87 -28.01 -16.37
CA THR A 597 20.94 -28.73 -17.24
C THR A 597 21.14 -30.25 -17.15
N GLU A 598 21.91 -30.73 -16.17
CA GLU A 598 22.04 -32.15 -15.88
C GLU A 598 20.70 -32.71 -15.40
N ALA A 599 20.28 -33.82 -16.00
CA ALA A 599 18.98 -34.37 -15.72
C ALA A 599 18.96 -35.12 -14.39
N ARG A 600 17.89 -34.90 -13.62
CA ARG A 600 17.44 -35.75 -12.52
C ARG A 600 16.00 -36.17 -12.84
N GLN A 601 15.85 -37.20 -13.69
CA GLN A 601 14.53 -37.60 -14.17
C GLN A 601 13.60 -37.91 -12.99
N ASN A 602 12.38 -37.37 -13.02
CA ASN A 602 11.41 -37.50 -11.93
C ASN A 602 11.94 -37.02 -10.57
N ALA A 603 12.86 -36.04 -10.56
CA ALA A 603 13.57 -35.57 -9.37
C ALA A 603 14.22 -36.70 -8.55
N GLN A 604 14.68 -37.76 -9.22
CA GLN A 604 15.47 -38.83 -8.59
C GLN A 604 16.88 -38.32 -8.28
N SER A 605 17.35 -38.55 -7.05
CA SER A 605 18.52 -37.93 -6.40
C SER A 605 18.24 -36.58 -5.76
N HIS A 606 19.14 -36.13 -4.88
CA HIS A 606 18.98 -34.89 -4.12
C HIS A 606 19.38 -33.65 -4.95
N ALA A 607 18.88 -32.48 -4.58
CA ALA A 607 19.00 -31.25 -5.37
C ALA A 607 20.44 -30.77 -5.64
N LYS A 608 21.42 -31.22 -4.83
CA LYS A 608 22.84 -30.86 -4.96
C LYS A 608 23.69 -31.93 -5.63
N ASP A 609 23.11 -33.07 -6.03
CA ASP A 609 23.86 -34.14 -6.67
C ASP A 609 24.52 -33.63 -7.96
N MET A 610 25.85 -33.72 -8.01
CA MET A 610 26.67 -33.15 -9.09
C MET A 610 27.89 -34.02 -9.43
N GLY A 611 27.79 -35.34 -9.24
CA GLY A 611 28.90 -36.27 -9.47
C GLY A 611 29.55 -36.12 -10.86
N GLU A 612 28.76 -35.95 -11.91
CA GLU A 612 29.23 -35.76 -13.29
C GLU A 612 29.99 -34.43 -13.45
N THR A 613 29.53 -33.38 -12.76
CA THR A 613 30.17 -32.06 -12.79
C THR A 613 31.51 -32.09 -12.06
N VAL A 614 31.54 -32.65 -10.85
CA VAL A 614 32.77 -32.84 -10.06
C VAL A 614 33.79 -33.69 -10.83
N GLN A 615 33.34 -34.73 -11.54
CA GLN A 615 34.21 -35.56 -12.37
C GLN A 615 34.83 -34.76 -13.53
N ARG A 616 34.04 -33.97 -14.27
CA ARG A 616 34.57 -33.13 -15.36
C ARG A 616 35.55 -32.07 -14.88
N LEU A 617 35.26 -31.43 -13.75
CA LEU A 617 36.18 -30.46 -13.13
C LEU A 617 37.49 -31.14 -12.68
N THR A 618 37.40 -32.37 -12.18
CA THR A 618 38.58 -33.17 -11.79
C THR A 618 39.45 -33.49 -13.02
N GLN A 619 38.86 -33.95 -14.12
CA GLN A 619 39.58 -34.21 -15.37
C GLN A 619 40.25 -32.96 -15.95
N ALA A 620 39.58 -31.80 -15.88
CA ALA A 620 40.17 -30.54 -16.32
C ALA A 620 41.40 -30.17 -15.47
N ARG A 621 41.32 -30.30 -14.14
CA ARG A 621 42.48 -30.09 -13.26
C ARG A 621 43.65 -31.01 -13.61
N GLU A 622 43.40 -32.31 -13.79
CA GLU A 622 44.44 -33.29 -14.14
C GLU A 622 45.13 -32.96 -15.47
N LEU A 623 44.40 -32.46 -16.46
CA LEU A 623 45.01 -32.01 -17.73
C LEU A 623 45.94 -30.81 -17.52
N GLN A 624 45.54 -29.86 -16.67
CA GLN A 624 46.35 -28.69 -16.32
C GLN A 624 47.65 -29.11 -15.62
N GLU A 625 47.57 -30.04 -14.67
CA GLU A 625 48.71 -30.62 -13.94
C GLU A 625 49.70 -31.28 -14.90
N ASN A 626 49.21 -32.19 -15.75
CA ASN A 626 50.06 -32.91 -16.72
C ASN A 626 50.80 -31.98 -17.70
N LEU A 627 50.14 -30.94 -18.21
CA LEU A 627 50.78 -29.98 -19.12
C LEU A 627 51.78 -29.07 -18.41
N THR A 628 51.55 -28.77 -17.13
CA THR A 628 52.48 -28.01 -16.29
C THR A 628 53.76 -28.80 -16.06
N GLU A 629 53.66 -30.07 -15.69
CA GLU A 629 54.81 -30.96 -15.49
C GLU A 629 55.66 -31.08 -16.77
N LEU A 630 55.01 -31.25 -17.92
CA LEU A 630 55.71 -31.30 -19.21
C LEU A 630 56.40 -29.98 -19.55
N ALA A 631 55.78 -28.83 -19.26
CA ALA A 631 56.40 -27.52 -19.49
C ALA A 631 57.64 -27.31 -18.61
N GLN A 632 57.60 -27.79 -17.36
CA GLN A 632 58.73 -27.73 -16.43
C GLN A 632 59.88 -28.65 -16.86
N GLN A 633 59.59 -29.88 -17.29
CA GLN A 633 60.61 -30.82 -17.81
C GLN A 633 61.39 -30.25 -19.00
N HIS A 634 60.75 -29.41 -19.81
CA HIS A 634 61.35 -28.75 -20.95
C HIS A 634 61.85 -27.32 -20.66
N ALA A 635 61.96 -26.94 -19.39
CA ALA A 635 62.43 -25.63 -18.93
C ALA A 635 61.66 -24.43 -19.53
N ALA A 636 60.40 -24.64 -19.94
CA ALA A 636 59.51 -23.58 -20.41
C ALA A 636 58.84 -22.83 -19.23
N GLN A 637 58.79 -23.46 -18.07
CA GLN A 637 58.27 -22.92 -16.81
C GLN A 637 59.17 -23.33 -15.65
N ASP A 638 59.19 -22.53 -14.59
CA ASP A 638 59.99 -22.81 -13.39
C ASP A 638 59.23 -23.77 -12.45
N GLU A 639 59.98 -24.66 -11.79
CA GLU A 639 59.40 -25.62 -10.85
C GLU A 639 58.80 -24.88 -9.64
N GLY A 640 57.50 -25.10 -9.39
CA GLY A 640 56.80 -24.58 -8.21
C GLY A 640 56.36 -23.10 -8.21
N MET A 641 56.60 -22.30 -9.26
CA MET A 641 56.24 -20.86 -9.27
C MET A 641 55.17 -20.44 -10.29
N ASP A 642 54.97 -21.20 -11.38
CA ASP A 642 54.09 -20.79 -12.49
C ASP A 642 52.70 -21.50 -12.43
N GLN A 643 52.38 -22.38 -13.39
CA GLN A 643 51.06 -23.03 -13.44
C GLN A 643 50.79 -24.02 -12.28
N GLY A 644 51.81 -24.38 -11.50
CA GLY A 644 51.66 -25.26 -10.34
C GLY A 644 50.80 -24.65 -9.22
N GLU A 645 50.81 -23.33 -9.04
CA GLU A 645 49.92 -22.65 -8.07
C GLU A 645 48.46 -22.65 -8.56
N VAL A 646 48.26 -22.48 -9.88
CA VAL A 646 46.93 -22.54 -10.51
C VAL A 646 46.31 -23.92 -10.33
N ALA A 647 47.08 -24.99 -10.58
CA ALA A 647 46.61 -26.37 -10.40
C ALA A 647 46.17 -26.67 -8.95
N LYS A 648 46.95 -26.23 -7.95
CA LYS A 648 46.60 -26.36 -6.52
C LYS A 648 45.31 -25.60 -6.16
N ALA A 649 45.15 -24.38 -6.66
CA ALA A 649 43.94 -23.59 -6.44
C ALA A 649 42.70 -24.27 -7.06
N LEU A 650 42.82 -24.83 -8.26
CA LEU A 650 41.74 -25.59 -8.90
C LEU A 650 41.42 -26.89 -8.14
N ALA A 651 42.42 -27.56 -7.57
CA ALA A 651 42.21 -28.74 -6.70
C ALA A 651 41.34 -28.39 -5.49
N ALA A 652 41.70 -27.31 -4.77
CA ALA A 652 40.95 -26.84 -3.61
C ALA A 652 39.51 -26.45 -3.96
N GLN A 653 39.29 -25.77 -5.09
CA GLN A 653 37.94 -25.43 -5.57
C GLN A 653 37.12 -26.69 -5.89
N ASN A 654 37.70 -27.67 -6.57
CA ASN A 654 37.01 -28.93 -6.88
C ASN A 654 36.59 -29.69 -5.62
N ASP A 655 37.48 -29.75 -4.62
CA ASP A 655 37.20 -30.39 -3.33
C ASP A 655 36.11 -29.63 -2.57
N ALA A 656 36.14 -28.29 -2.60
CA ALA A 656 35.10 -27.48 -1.96
C ALA A 656 33.73 -27.58 -2.64
N ILE A 657 33.69 -27.72 -3.97
CA ILE A 657 32.44 -27.99 -4.72
C ILE A 657 31.92 -29.39 -4.39
N ARG A 658 32.78 -30.41 -4.44
CA ARG A 658 32.44 -31.80 -4.07
C ARG A 658 31.94 -31.89 -2.63
N GLY A 659 32.53 -31.11 -1.75
CA GLY A 659 32.22 -31.11 -0.33
C GLY A 659 32.84 -32.27 0.44
N GLY A 660 32.39 -32.43 1.69
CA GLY A 660 32.89 -33.46 2.60
C GLY A 660 32.27 -34.84 2.39
N THR A 661 32.53 -35.76 3.32
CA THR A 661 31.86 -37.06 3.36
C THR A 661 30.44 -36.90 3.89
N GLU A 662 29.49 -37.63 3.31
CA GLU A 662 28.13 -37.74 3.86
C GLU A 662 28.19 -38.25 5.31
N THR A 663 27.53 -37.55 6.22
CA THR A 663 27.37 -37.96 7.62
C THR A 663 25.90 -37.87 8.00
N GLY A 664 25.50 -38.54 9.09
CA GLY A 664 24.11 -38.50 9.58
C GLY A 664 23.59 -37.08 9.85
N ASP A 665 24.49 -36.16 10.24
CA ASP A 665 24.18 -34.75 10.50
C ASP A 665 24.32 -33.85 9.27
N ASN A 666 24.94 -34.34 8.18
CA ASN A 666 25.12 -33.62 6.92
C ASN A 666 24.94 -34.56 5.71
N ALA A 667 23.68 -34.89 5.43
CA ALA A 667 23.30 -35.83 4.38
C ALA A 667 23.57 -35.33 2.94
N PHE A 668 23.89 -34.04 2.75
CA PHE A 668 24.17 -33.44 1.44
C PHE A 668 25.40 -32.54 1.56
N PRO A 669 26.63 -33.09 1.44
CA PRO A 669 27.83 -32.40 1.87
C PRO A 669 28.43 -31.40 0.86
N GLU A 670 27.88 -31.28 -0.36
CA GLU A 670 28.41 -30.42 -1.43
C GLU A 670 28.40 -28.93 -1.07
N PHE A 671 29.33 -28.17 -1.67
CA PHE A 671 29.60 -26.75 -1.39
C PHE A 671 30.03 -26.45 0.05
N THR A 672 31.30 -26.72 0.40
CA THR A 672 31.90 -26.22 1.66
C THR A 672 32.30 -24.76 1.58
N GLU A 673 32.39 -24.20 0.38
CA GLU A 673 32.60 -22.78 0.08
C GLU A 673 31.55 -22.27 -0.93
N PRO A 674 31.23 -20.97 -0.94
CA PRO A 674 30.14 -20.41 -1.76
C PRO A 674 30.53 -20.26 -3.24
N HIS A 675 30.66 -21.38 -3.96
CA HIS A 675 30.92 -21.39 -5.39
C HIS A 675 29.65 -21.17 -6.21
N LEU A 676 29.77 -20.45 -7.33
CA LEU A 676 28.78 -20.48 -8.42
C LEU A 676 29.26 -21.50 -9.46
N THR A 677 28.56 -22.62 -9.56
CA THR A 677 28.88 -23.72 -10.48
C THR A 677 27.87 -23.75 -11.63
N LEU A 678 28.36 -23.54 -12.85
CA LEU A 678 27.59 -23.70 -14.08
C LEU A 678 27.93 -25.04 -14.73
N ALA A 679 26.93 -25.86 -15.03
CA ALA A 679 27.13 -27.19 -15.60
C ALA A 679 26.14 -27.51 -16.73
N SER A 680 26.63 -28.14 -17.79
CA SER A 680 25.79 -28.68 -18.85
C SER A 680 26.50 -29.85 -19.51
N PRO A 681 25.79 -30.94 -19.87
CA PRO A 681 26.38 -32.03 -20.63
C PRO A 681 26.64 -31.68 -22.10
N ALA A 682 26.05 -30.59 -22.61
CA ALA A 682 26.13 -30.21 -24.02
C ALA A 682 27.03 -28.98 -24.26
N GLY A 683 26.90 -27.92 -23.45
CA GLY A 683 27.71 -26.72 -23.61
C GLY A 683 27.23 -25.55 -22.75
N ILE A 684 28.11 -24.56 -22.58
CA ILE A 684 27.85 -23.32 -21.84
C ILE A 684 28.20 -22.15 -22.77
N GLN A 685 27.26 -21.24 -23.00
CA GLN A 685 27.44 -20.08 -23.88
C GLN A 685 27.34 -18.77 -23.08
N SER A 686 28.21 -17.82 -23.41
CA SER A 686 28.15 -16.43 -22.93
C SER A 686 28.16 -15.51 -24.13
N THR A 687 27.19 -14.58 -24.21
CA THR A 687 27.03 -13.68 -25.34
C THR A 687 26.46 -12.34 -24.90
N THR A 688 26.82 -11.27 -25.59
CA THR A 688 26.31 -9.91 -25.39
C THR A 688 26.46 -9.12 -26.67
N ALA A 689 25.59 -8.13 -26.90
CA ALA A 689 25.75 -7.18 -28.00
C ALA A 689 26.85 -6.15 -27.74
N GLY A 690 27.24 -5.97 -26.47
CA GLY A 690 28.31 -5.07 -26.05
C GLY A 690 29.62 -5.83 -25.76
N SER A 691 30.20 -5.57 -24.60
CA SER A 691 31.46 -6.17 -24.17
C SER A 691 31.24 -7.26 -23.12
N THR A 692 31.94 -8.38 -23.24
CA THR A 692 32.10 -9.37 -22.16
C THR A 692 33.39 -9.06 -21.38
N HIS A 693 33.31 -8.99 -20.05
CA HIS A 693 34.47 -8.80 -19.18
C HIS A 693 34.61 -9.96 -18.19
N ILE A 694 35.77 -10.60 -18.15
CA ILE A 694 36.10 -11.68 -17.21
C ILE A 694 37.31 -11.20 -16.38
N ALA A 695 37.14 -11.11 -15.07
CA ALA A 695 38.18 -10.69 -14.13
C ALA A 695 38.29 -11.69 -12.97
N SER A 696 39.51 -11.96 -12.55
CA SER A 696 39.82 -12.79 -11.38
C SER A 696 40.89 -12.07 -10.56
N GLY A 697 40.76 -12.08 -9.24
CA GLY A 697 41.77 -11.53 -8.32
C GLY A 697 42.95 -12.48 -8.07
N GLN A 698 42.79 -13.75 -8.41
CA GLN A 698 43.83 -14.77 -8.32
C GLN A 698 44.14 -15.32 -9.71
N HIS A 699 43.54 -16.46 -10.07
CA HIS A 699 43.87 -17.17 -11.30
C HIS A 699 42.67 -17.20 -12.27
N LEU A 700 42.96 -17.12 -13.57
CA LEU A 700 42.03 -17.43 -14.65
C LEU A 700 42.60 -18.62 -15.43
N ALA A 701 41.95 -19.79 -15.32
CA ALA A 701 42.35 -20.99 -16.04
C ALA A 701 41.36 -21.29 -17.18
N LEU A 702 41.88 -21.51 -18.39
CA LEU A 702 41.12 -21.94 -19.55
C LEU A 702 41.61 -23.32 -19.98
N THR A 703 40.87 -24.36 -19.60
CA THR A 703 41.27 -25.76 -19.85
C THR A 703 40.27 -26.44 -20.79
N THR A 704 40.78 -27.14 -21.80
CA THR A 704 39.98 -27.88 -22.78
C THR A 704 40.68 -29.17 -23.16
N GLY A 705 39.93 -30.26 -23.30
CA GLY A 705 40.46 -31.51 -23.88
C GLY A 705 40.71 -31.43 -25.39
N GLY A 706 40.15 -30.41 -26.06
CA GLY A 706 40.28 -30.16 -27.50
C GLY A 706 41.13 -28.93 -27.81
N HIS A 707 40.56 -27.97 -28.55
CA HIS A 707 41.24 -26.74 -28.98
C HIS A 707 40.74 -25.51 -28.21
N VAL A 708 41.62 -24.55 -27.96
CA VAL A 708 41.25 -23.17 -27.59
C VAL A 708 41.33 -22.32 -28.86
N GLY A 709 40.22 -21.69 -29.24
CA GLY A 709 40.15 -20.79 -30.40
C GLY A 709 39.98 -19.33 -29.97
N ILE A 710 40.82 -18.44 -30.51
CA ILE A 710 40.72 -16.99 -30.30
C ILE A 710 40.62 -16.32 -31.67
N ALA A 711 39.51 -15.64 -31.93
CA ALA A 711 39.28 -14.87 -33.14
C ALA A 711 38.77 -13.47 -32.77
N ALA A 712 39.36 -12.43 -33.37
CA ALA A 712 38.98 -11.04 -33.14
C ALA A 712 38.85 -10.31 -34.47
N GLY A 713 37.75 -9.57 -34.67
CA GLY A 713 37.52 -8.82 -35.91
C GLY A 713 38.40 -7.58 -36.10
N GLN A 714 39.09 -7.14 -35.04
CA GLN A 714 40.00 -5.99 -35.09
C GLN A 714 41.41 -6.35 -34.64
N GLY A 715 41.60 -6.78 -33.39
CA GLY A 715 42.92 -7.14 -32.88
C GLY A 715 42.88 -7.92 -31.57
N VAL A 716 44.00 -8.57 -31.24
CA VAL A 716 44.23 -9.29 -29.97
C VAL A 716 45.41 -8.63 -29.26
N PHE A 717 45.22 -8.21 -28.01
CA PHE A 717 46.25 -7.56 -27.19
C PHE A 717 46.51 -8.37 -25.92
N ALA A 718 47.78 -8.62 -25.60
CA ALA A 718 48.21 -9.29 -24.38
C ALA A 718 49.34 -8.50 -23.70
N SER A 719 49.10 -8.08 -22.47
CA SER A 719 50.06 -7.34 -21.64
C SER A 719 50.36 -8.15 -20.38
N VAL A 720 51.62 -8.51 -20.15
CA VAL A 720 52.06 -9.33 -19.01
C VAL A 720 53.10 -8.59 -18.17
N ALA A 721 52.95 -8.62 -16.85
CA ALA A 721 53.84 -7.88 -15.94
C ALA A 721 55.13 -8.63 -15.60
N ARG A 722 55.04 -9.96 -15.41
CA ARG A 722 56.19 -10.80 -14.99
C ARG A 722 56.82 -11.56 -16.15
N GLY A 723 56.02 -12.26 -16.95
CA GLY A 723 56.53 -13.01 -18.09
C GLY A 723 55.42 -13.62 -18.94
N ALA A 724 55.69 -13.82 -20.22
CA ALA A 724 54.87 -14.62 -21.14
C ALA A 724 55.65 -15.88 -21.52
N ARG A 725 55.08 -17.06 -21.27
CA ARG A 725 55.66 -18.36 -21.61
C ARG A 725 54.72 -19.07 -22.57
N PHE A 726 55.26 -19.52 -23.70
CA PHE A 726 54.53 -20.34 -24.66
C PHE A 726 55.23 -21.70 -24.76
N PHE A 727 54.50 -22.78 -24.53
CA PHE A 727 55.01 -24.14 -24.63
C PHE A 727 54.19 -24.93 -25.63
N ALA A 728 54.85 -25.53 -26.62
CA ALA A 728 54.25 -26.42 -27.59
C ALA A 728 55.01 -27.74 -27.63
N ARG A 729 54.31 -28.87 -27.41
CA ARG A 729 54.94 -30.18 -27.25
C ARG A 729 55.32 -30.87 -28.56
N LYS A 730 54.43 -30.85 -29.58
CA LYS A 730 54.57 -31.67 -30.80
C LYS A 730 54.69 -30.90 -32.10
N LEU A 731 53.89 -29.85 -32.30
CA LEU A 731 53.79 -29.14 -33.60
C LEU A 731 54.53 -27.79 -33.65
N GLY A 732 55.26 -27.43 -32.59
CA GLY A 732 55.98 -26.17 -32.50
C GLY A 732 55.08 -24.92 -32.38
N ILE A 733 55.69 -23.74 -32.52
CA ILE A 733 55.03 -22.42 -32.51
C ILE A 733 55.22 -21.78 -33.89
N SER A 734 54.15 -21.26 -34.48
CA SER A 734 54.18 -20.54 -35.76
C SER A 734 53.60 -19.13 -35.60
N ALA A 735 54.32 -18.13 -36.11
CA ALA A 735 53.91 -16.72 -36.11
C ALA A 735 54.08 -16.15 -37.52
N ILE A 736 52.95 -15.82 -38.18
CA ILE A 736 52.91 -15.40 -39.59
C ILE A 736 52.13 -14.10 -39.68
N ALA A 737 52.69 -13.07 -40.33
CA ALA A 737 52.00 -11.85 -40.70
C ALA A 737 51.85 -11.78 -42.23
N ALA A 738 50.62 -11.62 -42.72
CA ALA A 738 50.31 -11.76 -44.14
C ALA A 738 50.59 -10.50 -44.98
N SER A 739 50.52 -9.31 -44.38
CA SER A 739 50.66 -8.03 -45.08
C SER A 739 51.75 -7.11 -44.51
N ASP A 740 52.10 -7.27 -43.24
CA ASP A 740 53.08 -6.42 -42.55
C ASP A 740 54.06 -7.30 -41.76
N ASN A 741 54.96 -6.69 -41.00
CA ASN A 741 56.09 -7.34 -40.37
C ASN A 741 55.71 -8.09 -39.08
N VAL A 742 56.36 -9.24 -38.84
CA VAL A 742 56.49 -9.81 -37.50
C VAL A 742 57.65 -9.08 -36.79
N ARG A 743 57.34 -8.26 -35.78
CA ARG A 743 58.35 -7.52 -35.00
C ARG A 743 58.57 -8.17 -33.63
N ILE A 744 59.80 -8.60 -33.37
CA ILE A 744 60.26 -9.05 -32.05
C ILE A 744 61.34 -8.08 -31.58
N GLU A 745 61.18 -7.47 -30.41
CA GLU A 745 62.09 -6.44 -29.91
C GLU A 745 62.30 -6.56 -28.40
N ALA A 746 63.57 -6.52 -27.97
CA ALA A 746 63.96 -6.31 -26.58
C ALA A 746 64.46 -4.87 -26.40
N LYS A 747 63.93 -4.15 -25.40
CA LYS A 747 64.24 -2.71 -25.20
C LYS A 747 65.46 -2.44 -24.32
N GLN A 748 65.76 -3.35 -23.38
CA GLN A 748 66.84 -3.18 -22.40
C GLN A 748 67.95 -4.23 -22.58
N ASP A 749 67.57 -5.48 -22.77
CA ASP A 749 68.51 -6.60 -22.93
C ASP A 749 68.53 -7.11 -24.39
N GLY A 750 69.00 -8.33 -24.62
CA GLY A 750 69.03 -8.99 -25.92
C GLY A 750 67.83 -9.88 -26.21
N ILE A 751 67.78 -10.36 -27.46
CA ILE A 751 66.93 -11.47 -27.88
C ILE A 751 67.83 -12.70 -28.01
N ASP A 752 67.49 -13.79 -27.31
CA ASP A 752 68.21 -15.08 -27.39
C ASP A 752 67.39 -16.08 -28.20
N ILE A 753 67.95 -16.53 -29.32
CA ILE A 753 67.35 -17.54 -30.20
C ILE A 753 68.27 -18.76 -30.19
N ARG A 754 67.78 -19.87 -29.65
CA ARG A 754 68.52 -21.13 -29.55
C ARG A 754 67.81 -22.22 -30.31
N ALA A 755 68.53 -22.94 -31.17
CA ALA A 755 68.07 -24.18 -31.78
C ALA A 755 69.12 -25.27 -31.55
N ARG A 756 68.67 -26.51 -31.34
CA ARG A 756 69.59 -27.67 -31.21
C ARG A 756 70.22 -28.05 -32.55
N GLU A 757 69.51 -27.81 -33.65
CA GLU A 757 69.94 -28.15 -35.00
C GLU A 757 70.33 -26.88 -35.76
N VAL A 758 69.37 -26.21 -36.41
CA VAL A 758 69.63 -25.09 -37.31
C VAL A 758 68.80 -23.87 -36.93
N ILE A 759 69.44 -22.70 -36.97
CA ILE A 759 68.76 -21.40 -37.07
C ILE A 759 68.97 -20.92 -38.50
N GLU A 760 67.88 -20.74 -39.26
CA GLU A 760 67.93 -20.30 -40.64
C GLU A 760 67.29 -18.91 -40.78
N PHE A 761 68.05 -17.97 -41.34
CA PHE A 761 67.53 -16.66 -41.77
C PHE A 761 67.53 -16.65 -43.30
N MET A 762 66.36 -16.54 -43.91
CA MET A 762 66.23 -16.46 -45.37
C MET A 762 65.45 -15.21 -45.77
N SER A 763 65.99 -14.44 -46.72
CA SER A 763 65.24 -13.49 -47.52
C SER A 763 65.20 -14.01 -48.95
N THR A 764 63.99 -14.24 -49.47
CA THR A 764 63.82 -14.86 -50.79
C THR A 764 63.86 -13.86 -51.95
N THR A 765 63.72 -12.57 -51.66
CA THR A 765 63.62 -11.50 -52.67
C THR A 765 64.57 -10.33 -52.42
N ASP A 766 64.98 -10.08 -51.19
CA ASP A 766 65.75 -8.90 -50.80
C ASP A 766 66.88 -9.27 -49.81
N TRP A 767 67.37 -8.33 -49.02
CA TRP A 767 68.52 -8.54 -48.13
C TRP A 767 68.17 -9.09 -46.75
N ILE A 768 69.13 -9.80 -46.16
CA ILE A 768 69.22 -10.02 -44.72
C ILE A 768 70.16 -8.95 -44.16
N ASN A 769 69.61 -7.96 -43.46
CA ASN A 769 70.41 -6.89 -42.85
C ASN A 769 70.79 -7.23 -41.41
N LEU A 770 72.09 -7.47 -41.19
CA LEU A 770 72.69 -7.54 -39.86
C LEU A 770 73.43 -6.22 -39.60
N THR A 771 73.04 -5.49 -38.56
CA THR A 771 73.64 -4.19 -38.21
C THR A 771 73.89 -4.10 -36.71
N ALA A 772 75.11 -3.74 -36.33
CA ALA A 772 75.48 -3.57 -34.93
C ALA A 772 76.43 -2.37 -34.77
N LYS A 773 76.20 -1.54 -33.74
CA LYS A 773 77.02 -0.33 -33.47
C LYS A 773 78.48 -0.66 -33.15
N LYS A 774 78.73 -1.77 -32.44
CA LYS A 774 80.09 -2.21 -32.05
C LYS A 774 80.74 -3.08 -33.13
N GLY A 775 79.98 -3.99 -33.72
CA GLY A 775 80.43 -4.91 -34.75
C GLY A 775 79.57 -6.18 -34.78
N ILE A 776 79.66 -6.93 -35.87
CA ILE A 776 78.99 -8.22 -36.08
C ILE A 776 80.04 -9.31 -35.93
N ARG A 777 79.74 -10.36 -35.17
CA ARG A 777 80.62 -11.50 -35.00
C ARG A 777 79.87 -12.77 -35.38
N LEU A 778 80.39 -13.48 -36.39
CA LEU A 778 79.88 -14.77 -36.83
C LEU A 778 80.87 -15.83 -36.35
N ASN A 779 80.47 -16.72 -35.47
CA ASN A 779 81.33 -17.76 -34.92
C ASN A 779 80.74 -19.13 -35.24
N GLY A 780 81.56 -20.05 -35.75
CA GLY A 780 81.14 -21.41 -36.07
C GLY A 780 82.33 -22.37 -36.14
N GLY A 781 82.27 -23.47 -35.38
CA GLY A 781 83.21 -24.59 -35.50
C GLY A 781 84.70 -24.26 -35.29
N GLY A 782 85.03 -23.24 -34.48
CA GLY A 782 86.42 -22.80 -34.25
C GLY A 782 86.90 -21.70 -35.22
N ALA A 783 86.05 -21.27 -36.17
CA ALA A 783 86.30 -20.09 -37.00
C ALA A 783 85.40 -18.92 -36.58
N GLU A 784 85.94 -17.71 -36.62
CA GLU A 784 85.24 -16.47 -36.29
C GLU A 784 85.48 -15.40 -37.35
N LEU A 785 84.42 -14.73 -37.78
CA LEU A 785 84.47 -13.55 -38.63
C LEU A 785 83.93 -12.35 -37.85
N GLU A 786 84.80 -11.38 -37.55
CA GLU A 786 84.44 -10.11 -36.92
C GLU A 786 84.41 -8.98 -37.95
N ILE A 787 83.29 -8.27 -38.03
CA ILE A 787 83.07 -7.09 -38.87
C ILE A 787 82.84 -5.90 -37.94
N SER A 788 83.80 -4.97 -37.86
CA SER A 788 83.69 -3.79 -36.97
C SER A 788 84.28 -2.53 -37.61
N ALA A 789 84.23 -1.40 -36.90
CA ALA A 789 84.85 -0.14 -37.35
C ALA A 789 86.39 -0.24 -37.52
N LYS A 790 87.01 -1.30 -37.01
CA LYS A 790 88.45 -1.60 -37.17
C LYS A 790 88.77 -2.37 -38.45
N GLY A 791 87.78 -2.95 -39.13
CA GLY A 791 87.95 -3.77 -40.34
C GLY A 791 87.16 -5.08 -40.30
N ILE A 792 87.43 -5.96 -41.28
CA ILE A 792 86.96 -7.35 -41.31
C ILE A 792 88.12 -8.25 -40.89
N THR A 793 87.98 -8.99 -39.79
CA THR A 793 89.03 -9.85 -39.23
C THR A 793 88.51 -11.28 -39.12
N GLY A 794 89.22 -12.22 -39.75
CA GLY A 794 88.93 -13.66 -39.67
C GLY A 794 89.92 -14.38 -38.76
N TYR A 795 89.40 -15.21 -37.85
CA TYR A 795 90.16 -16.14 -37.02
C TYR A 795 89.74 -17.57 -37.39
N THR A 796 90.69 -18.49 -37.55
CA THR A 796 90.39 -19.89 -37.86
C THR A 796 91.57 -20.77 -37.43
N ASP A 797 91.26 -21.93 -36.85
CA ASP A 797 92.25 -22.97 -36.52
C ASP A 797 92.66 -23.80 -37.76
N GLY A 798 91.89 -23.69 -38.87
CA GLY A 798 92.19 -24.28 -40.18
C GLY A 798 92.65 -23.28 -41.24
N ALA A 799 92.87 -23.73 -42.48
CA ALA A 799 93.31 -22.87 -43.58
C ALA A 799 92.23 -21.85 -44.01
N PHE A 800 92.56 -20.56 -44.01
CA PHE A 800 91.69 -19.48 -44.50
C PHE A 800 91.80 -19.35 -46.02
N GLN A 801 90.85 -19.93 -46.77
CA GLN A 801 90.87 -19.97 -48.23
C GLN A 801 89.76 -19.08 -48.83
N ILE A 802 90.14 -18.17 -49.72
CA ILE A 802 89.22 -17.33 -50.50
C ILE A 802 89.36 -17.71 -51.97
N HIS A 803 88.31 -18.29 -52.56
CA HIS A 803 88.27 -18.63 -53.98
C HIS A 803 87.59 -17.50 -54.76
N ALA A 804 88.34 -16.81 -55.63
CA ALA A 804 87.83 -15.73 -56.49
C ALA A 804 88.47 -15.78 -57.89
N SER A 805 87.71 -15.48 -58.95
CA SER A 805 88.21 -15.41 -60.34
C SER A 805 88.99 -14.12 -60.65
N ASP A 806 88.78 -13.06 -59.86
CA ASP A 806 89.59 -11.83 -59.79
C ASP A 806 89.51 -11.28 -58.36
N HIS A 807 90.63 -10.80 -57.82
CA HIS A 807 90.75 -10.24 -56.47
C HIS A 807 91.63 -8.98 -56.51
N GLN A 808 91.00 -7.80 -56.36
CA GLN A 808 91.68 -6.51 -56.23
C GLN A 808 91.51 -5.92 -54.83
N THR A 809 92.62 -5.77 -54.09
CA THR A 809 92.68 -4.93 -52.89
C THR A 809 93.13 -3.52 -53.26
N GLN A 810 92.19 -2.58 -53.35
CA GLN A 810 92.50 -1.16 -53.55
C GLN A 810 92.97 -0.54 -52.21
N GLY A 811 94.03 0.28 -52.22
CA GLY A 811 94.45 1.06 -51.05
C GLY A 811 93.38 2.06 -50.57
N ARG A 812 93.52 2.59 -49.33
CA ARG A 812 92.60 3.54 -48.66
C ARG A 812 91.78 4.38 -49.66
N LYS A 813 90.49 4.09 -49.77
CA LYS A 813 89.48 5.03 -50.28
C LYS A 813 88.98 5.85 -49.09
N ALA A 814 89.62 7.01 -48.87
CA ALA A 814 88.99 8.04 -48.05
C ALA A 814 87.70 8.49 -48.75
N LYS A 815 86.59 8.60 -48.00
CA LYS A 815 85.36 9.23 -48.52
C LYS A 815 85.73 10.60 -49.11
N PRO A 816 85.40 10.89 -50.39
CA PRO A 816 85.66 12.20 -50.95
C PRO A 816 84.78 13.23 -50.26
N VAL A 817 85.41 14.24 -49.64
CA VAL A 817 84.80 15.57 -49.51
C VAL A 817 85.09 16.27 -50.84
N LYS A 818 84.04 16.52 -51.62
CA LYS A 818 84.05 17.47 -52.74
C LYS A 818 82.91 18.45 -52.51
N LEU A 819 83.27 19.67 -52.14
CA LEU A 819 82.57 20.87 -52.61
C LEU A 819 83.13 21.18 -54.01
N PRO A 820 82.30 21.24 -55.05
CA PRO A 820 82.53 22.13 -56.16
C PRO A 820 81.46 23.23 -56.13
N LEU A 821 81.93 24.46 -55.92
CA LEU A 821 81.29 25.65 -56.45
C LEU A 821 81.33 25.55 -57.98
N SER A 822 80.18 25.64 -58.63
CA SER A 822 80.11 26.07 -60.03
C SER A 822 80.38 27.57 -60.07
N ASP A 823 81.24 27.99 -60.99
CA ASP A 823 81.52 29.40 -61.27
C ASP A 823 80.23 30.07 -61.79
N ILE A 824 79.75 31.10 -61.10
CA ILE A 824 78.48 31.81 -61.38
C ILE A 824 78.43 32.41 -62.80
N SER A 825 79.57 32.51 -63.49
CA SER A 825 79.67 33.10 -64.82
C SER A 825 79.11 32.25 -65.99
N GLN A 826 78.68 31.00 -65.76
CA GLN A 826 78.15 30.10 -66.82
C GLN A 826 76.67 29.68 -66.67
N ALA A 827 75.92 30.22 -65.70
CA ALA A 827 74.53 29.85 -65.47
C ALA A 827 73.61 30.22 -66.66
N LYS A 828 72.81 29.25 -67.15
CA LYS A 828 71.82 29.44 -68.24
C LYS A 828 70.38 29.48 -67.72
N MET A 829 70.14 29.04 -66.48
CA MET A 829 68.84 29.02 -65.81
C MET A 829 68.96 29.67 -64.43
N ALA A 830 67.97 30.48 -64.04
CA ALA A 830 67.92 31.15 -62.74
C ALA A 830 66.49 31.16 -62.19
N GLU A 831 66.30 30.74 -60.94
CA GLU A 831 64.96 30.61 -60.35
C GLU A 831 65.00 30.95 -58.85
N HIS A 832 64.00 31.66 -58.33
CA HIS A 832 63.75 31.73 -56.89
C HIS A 832 62.36 31.12 -56.61
N PHE A 833 62.21 30.44 -55.49
CA PHE A 833 60.95 29.80 -55.12
C PHE A 833 60.30 30.58 -53.98
N VAL A 834 58.96 30.73 -54.02
CA VAL A 834 58.22 31.33 -52.90
C VAL A 834 57.60 30.20 -52.10
N LEU A 835 58.01 30.04 -50.85
CA LEU A 835 57.50 29.01 -49.95
C LEU A 835 56.16 29.45 -49.38
N MET A 836 55.15 28.59 -49.57
CA MET A 836 53.80 28.78 -49.05
C MET A 836 53.34 27.53 -48.33
N GLU A 837 52.61 27.70 -47.22
CA GLU A 837 52.04 26.58 -46.49
C GLU A 837 50.93 25.92 -47.32
N ARG A 838 51.08 24.61 -47.56
CA ARG A 838 50.13 23.82 -48.37
C ARG A 838 48.88 23.52 -47.56
N GLY A 839 47.92 24.45 -47.65
CA GLY A 839 46.61 24.37 -47.00
C GLY A 839 46.01 25.75 -46.77
N SER A 840 46.84 26.75 -46.43
CA SER A 840 46.42 28.13 -46.17
C SER A 840 46.83 29.12 -47.26
N GLY A 841 47.88 28.80 -48.06
CA GLY A 841 48.41 29.71 -49.09
C GLY A 841 49.22 30.90 -48.52
N LEU A 842 49.51 30.89 -47.22
CA LEU A 842 50.32 31.93 -46.58
C LEU A 842 51.80 31.76 -46.95
N ARG A 843 52.42 32.85 -47.42
CA ARG A 843 53.88 32.95 -47.61
C ARG A 843 54.56 32.74 -46.27
N LEU A 844 55.61 31.94 -46.25
CA LEU A 844 56.30 31.52 -45.03
C LEU A 844 57.61 32.29 -44.86
N PRO A 845 57.63 33.48 -44.22
CA PRO A 845 58.86 34.21 -43.93
C PRO A 845 59.63 33.58 -42.75
N GLY A 846 60.95 33.61 -42.80
CA GLY A 846 61.79 33.03 -41.75
C GLY A 846 61.70 31.50 -41.64
N GLN A 847 61.27 30.82 -42.71
CA GLN A 847 61.20 29.37 -42.80
C GLN A 847 62.54 28.80 -43.27
N ARG A 848 63.16 27.90 -42.49
CA ARG A 848 64.36 27.18 -42.91
C ARG A 848 64.02 26.23 -44.05
N TYR A 849 64.85 26.21 -45.08
CA TYR A 849 64.69 25.34 -46.24
C TYR A 849 66.03 24.84 -46.75
N ARG A 850 65.97 23.77 -47.54
CA ARG A 850 67.08 23.13 -48.23
C ARG A 850 66.66 22.80 -49.66
N ILE A 851 67.46 23.19 -50.64
CA ILE A 851 67.23 22.89 -52.06
C ILE A 851 68.36 22.00 -52.54
N ALA A 852 68.06 20.81 -53.02
CA ALA A 852 69.02 19.90 -53.64
C ALA A 852 68.77 19.82 -55.15
N LEU A 853 69.73 20.23 -55.97
CA LEU A 853 69.69 20.06 -57.42
C LEU A 853 70.16 18.66 -57.83
N ALA A 854 69.73 18.18 -58.99
CA ALA A 854 70.10 16.86 -59.50
C ALA A 854 71.62 16.71 -59.76
N ASP A 855 72.33 17.81 -60.02
CA ASP A 855 73.80 17.87 -60.10
C ASP A 855 74.51 17.80 -58.73
N GLY A 856 73.75 17.76 -57.64
CA GLY A 856 74.24 17.65 -56.26
C GLY A 856 74.47 18.99 -55.55
N GLN A 857 74.18 20.13 -56.19
CA GLN A 857 74.27 21.44 -55.54
C GLN A 857 73.19 21.58 -54.45
N LEU A 858 73.61 21.99 -53.24
CA LEU A 858 72.73 22.21 -52.10
C LEU A 858 72.68 23.69 -51.74
N VAL A 859 71.48 24.28 -51.72
CA VAL A 859 71.25 25.67 -51.28
C VAL A 859 70.36 25.65 -50.05
N GLU A 860 70.91 26.05 -48.90
CA GLU A 860 70.17 26.16 -47.64
C GLU A 860 70.03 27.61 -47.22
N GLY A 861 68.91 27.93 -46.61
CA GLY A 861 68.67 29.28 -46.15
C GLY A 861 67.42 29.40 -45.32
N THR A 862 67.10 30.65 -44.99
CA THR A 862 65.82 31.03 -44.40
C THR A 862 65.15 32.00 -45.36
N THR A 863 63.86 31.80 -45.61
CA THR A 863 63.11 32.68 -46.52
C THR A 863 63.05 34.12 -46.01
N ASN A 864 63.02 35.08 -46.92
CA ASN A 864 62.88 36.50 -46.58
C ASN A 864 61.44 36.82 -46.09
N GLU A 865 61.16 38.08 -45.74
CA GLU A 865 59.83 38.51 -45.26
C GLU A 865 58.68 38.27 -46.27
N LEU A 866 59.00 38.00 -47.53
CA LEU A 866 58.05 37.70 -48.60
C LEU A 866 57.94 36.18 -48.90
N GLY A 867 58.61 35.33 -48.12
CA GLY A 867 58.59 33.88 -48.27
C GLY A 867 59.48 33.35 -49.39
N GLU A 868 60.34 34.17 -49.98
CA GLU A 868 61.19 33.80 -51.12
C GLU A 868 62.49 33.12 -50.65
N THR A 869 62.91 32.11 -51.39
CA THR A 869 64.24 31.49 -51.27
C THR A 869 65.29 32.36 -51.95
N ALA A 870 66.56 32.08 -51.66
CA ALA A 870 67.67 32.63 -52.41
C ALA A 870 67.60 32.17 -53.87
N LEU A 871 68.15 32.98 -54.77
CA LEU A 871 68.21 32.68 -56.20
C LEU A 871 69.08 31.43 -56.43
N VAL A 872 68.53 30.46 -57.14
CA VAL A 872 69.19 29.22 -57.52
C VAL A 872 69.60 29.30 -58.98
N LEU A 873 70.87 29.04 -59.26
CA LEU A 873 71.47 29.15 -60.59
C LEU A 873 71.89 27.77 -61.10
N SER A 874 71.70 27.49 -62.39
CA SER A 874 72.14 26.25 -63.01
C SER A 874 72.53 26.43 -64.49
N GLU A 875 73.41 25.58 -65.00
CA GLU A 875 73.83 25.55 -66.40
C GLU A 875 72.80 24.89 -67.35
N SER A 876 71.81 24.16 -66.83
CA SER A 876 70.79 23.47 -67.63
C SER A 876 69.46 23.31 -66.90
N MET A 877 68.36 23.03 -67.62
CA MET A 877 67.07 22.69 -66.99
C MET A 877 67.20 21.36 -66.26
N GLN A 878 66.93 21.35 -64.96
CA GLN A 878 66.96 20.15 -64.13
C GLN A 878 65.91 20.22 -63.00
N MET A 879 65.59 19.07 -62.44
CA MET A 879 64.74 18.99 -61.25
C MET A 879 65.52 19.42 -60.00
N ALA A 880 64.90 20.28 -59.20
CA ALA A 880 65.33 20.66 -57.87
C ALA A 880 64.45 19.95 -56.83
N THR A 881 64.98 19.62 -55.66
CA THR A 881 64.26 19.05 -54.53
C THR A 881 64.28 20.06 -53.39
N LEU A 882 63.16 20.73 -53.15
CA LEU A 882 62.92 21.67 -52.05
C LEU A 882 62.42 20.93 -50.81
N GLU A 883 63.17 20.95 -49.73
CA GLU A 883 62.79 20.45 -48.42
C GLU A 883 62.54 21.63 -47.46
N PHE A 884 61.41 21.59 -46.76
CA PHE A 884 61.07 22.58 -45.74
C PHE A 884 61.50 22.03 -44.39
N LEU A 885 62.44 22.67 -43.71
CA LEU A 885 63.03 22.14 -42.49
C LEU A 885 62.30 22.63 -41.24
N ARG A 886 62.33 21.89 -40.14
CA ARG A 886 61.81 22.42 -38.87
C ARG A 886 62.62 23.62 -38.38
N ASN A 887 61.89 24.64 -37.91
CA ASN A 887 62.47 25.83 -37.29
C ASN A 887 62.86 25.62 -35.82
N ASP A 888 62.79 24.39 -35.31
CA ASP A 888 63.21 24.01 -33.94
C ASP A 888 64.71 23.71 -33.82
N GLY A 889 65.49 23.98 -34.87
CA GLY A 889 66.92 23.71 -34.94
C GLY A 889 67.27 22.29 -35.42
N THR A 890 66.29 21.42 -35.63
CA THR A 890 66.51 20.08 -36.19
C THR A 890 66.44 20.09 -37.72
N ASP A 891 67.25 19.28 -38.39
CA ASP A 891 67.30 19.17 -39.86
C ASP A 891 66.21 18.23 -40.43
N ASN A 892 65.13 18.00 -39.68
CA ASN A 892 64.02 17.17 -40.13
C ASN A 892 63.16 17.95 -41.15
N ALA A 893 63.03 17.40 -42.35
CA ALA A 893 62.13 17.94 -43.37
C ALA A 893 60.66 17.71 -42.97
N ILE A 894 59.88 18.79 -42.91
CA ILE A 894 58.43 18.80 -42.70
C ILE A 894 57.70 18.44 -43.99
N SER A 895 58.24 18.84 -45.14
CA SER A 895 57.71 18.50 -46.46
C SER A 895 58.79 18.59 -47.53
N VAL A 896 58.65 17.81 -48.60
CA VAL A 896 59.56 17.80 -49.75
C VAL A 896 58.77 18.02 -51.04
N HIS A 897 59.28 18.86 -51.93
CA HIS A 897 58.70 19.18 -53.24
C HIS A 897 59.78 19.15 -54.32
N THR A 898 59.46 18.65 -55.51
CA THR A 898 60.41 18.52 -56.62
C THR A 898 60.04 19.35 -57.85
N PRO A 899 60.25 20.69 -57.85
CA PRO A 899 60.00 21.53 -59.02
C PRO A 899 61.12 21.42 -60.09
N MET A 900 60.81 21.77 -61.33
CA MET A 900 61.80 21.88 -62.41
C MET A 900 62.26 23.34 -62.56
N LEU A 901 63.57 23.56 -62.69
CA LEU A 901 64.15 24.86 -63.02
C LEU A 901 63.94 25.13 -64.51
N ILE A 902 63.17 26.15 -64.85
CA ILE A 902 62.74 26.40 -66.24
C ILE A 902 62.99 27.82 -66.74
N ASN A 903 63.24 28.79 -65.83
CA ASN A 903 63.44 30.18 -66.23
C ASN A 903 64.88 30.45 -66.69
N SER A 904 65.01 31.10 -67.85
CA SER A 904 66.30 31.50 -68.44
C SER A 904 67.01 32.53 -67.55
N ALA A 905 68.33 32.38 -67.39
CA ALA A 905 69.14 33.32 -66.60
C ALA A 905 69.14 34.75 -67.17
N ASP A 906 68.92 34.92 -68.48
CA ASP A 906 68.88 36.22 -69.15
C ASP A 906 67.61 37.04 -68.83
N ASP A 907 66.50 36.39 -68.47
CA ASP A 907 65.21 37.06 -68.16
C ASP A 907 65.04 37.40 -66.67
N ALA A 908 65.84 36.81 -65.77
CA ALA A 908 65.67 36.90 -64.32
C ALA A 908 66.12 38.24 -63.69
N ALA A 909 66.80 39.11 -64.43
CA ALA A 909 67.26 40.41 -63.94
C ALA A 909 66.21 41.54 -64.10
N SER A 910 65.07 41.32 -64.76
CA SER A 910 64.11 42.41 -65.03
C SER A 910 62.62 42.07 -64.96
N ALA A 911 62.21 40.83 -64.66
CA ALA A 911 60.80 40.46 -64.63
C ALA A 911 60.24 40.38 -63.21
N GLN A 912 59.60 41.46 -62.73
CA GLN A 912 58.59 41.37 -61.67
C GLN A 912 57.37 40.64 -62.21
N PRO A 913 56.91 39.51 -61.63
CA PRO A 913 55.66 38.90 -62.05
C PRO A 913 54.50 39.75 -61.55
N SER A 914 53.90 40.52 -62.46
CA SER A 914 52.64 41.22 -62.26
C SER A 914 51.47 40.23 -62.30
N VAL A 915 50.83 39.99 -61.15
CA VAL A 915 49.43 39.53 -61.10
C VAL A 915 48.64 40.57 -60.32
N ALA A 916 47.61 41.12 -60.97
CA ALA A 916 46.80 42.21 -60.47
C ALA A 916 46.08 41.84 -59.16
N LEU A 917 46.27 42.66 -58.12
CA LEU A 917 45.49 42.68 -56.89
C LEU A 917 44.40 43.77 -57.03
N GLU A 918 43.12 43.39 -57.05
CA GLU A 918 42.07 44.32 -56.62
C GLU A 918 42.07 44.39 -55.09
N LYS A 919 41.98 45.63 -54.58
CA LYS A 919 42.34 46.01 -53.21
C LYS A 919 41.15 46.69 -52.53
N ARG A 920 40.92 46.33 -51.26
CA ARG A 920 40.41 47.11 -50.08
C ARG A 920 39.00 46.76 -49.59
N PRO A 921 38.65 46.99 -48.29
CA PRO A 921 39.45 47.37 -47.11
C PRO A 921 39.32 46.38 -45.92
N VAL A 922 40.28 46.42 -45.01
CA VAL A 922 40.43 45.48 -43.90
C VAL A 922 40.07 46.17 -42.57
N GLY A 923 39.14 45.60 -41.79
CA GLY A 923 38.87 46.01 -40.40
C GLY A 923 39.85 45.36 -39.42
N LYS A 924 40.59 46.16 -38.63
CA LYS A 924 41.40 45.72 -37.48
C LYS A 924 40.53 45.74 -36.23
N GLN A 925 40.48 44.64 -35.48
CA GLN A 925 39.94 44.62 -34.11
C GLN A 925 41.04 44.22 -33.12
N GLN A 926 41.09 44.94 -32.00
CA GLN A 926 42.04 44.71 -30.91
C GLN A 926 41.61 43.50 -30.06
N ILE A 927 42.52 42.56 -29.85
CA ILE A 927 42.39 41.43 -28.92
C ILE A 927 43.58 41.46 -27.96
N GLY A 928 43.33 41.86 -26.71
CA GLY A 928 44.38 42.15 -25.75
C GLY A 928 45.34 43.23 -26.27
N MET A 929 46.66 43.04 -26.14
CA MET A 929 47.64 44.01 -26.63
C MET A 929 47.96 43.90 -28.14
N ARG A 930 47.27 43.04 -28.91
CA ARG A 930 47.55 42.84 -30.35
C ARG A 930 46.29 43.02 -31.21
N SER A 931 46.43 43.66 -32.38
CA SER A 931 45.32 43.81 -33.33
C SER A 931 45.30 42.65 -34.34
N ALA A 932 44.16 42.01 -34.52
CA ALA A 932 43.92 41.02 -35.57
C ALA A 932 43.03 41.62 -36.68
N GLN A 933 43.33 41.28 -37.94
CA GLN A 933 42.52 41.62 -39.11
C GLN A 933 41.78 40.38 -39.59
N PHE A 934 40.49 40.53 -39.93
CA PHE A 934 39.67 39.47 -40.51
C PHE A 934 39.63 39.58 -42.05
N ASN A 935 39.76 38.45 -42.74
CA ASN A 935 39.46 38.29 -44.16
C ASN A 935 38.27 37.33 -44.30
N ASP A 936 37.28 37.67 -45.13
CA ASP A 936 36.15 36.77 -45.44
C ASP A 936 36.22 36.22 -46.88
N VAL A 937 36.07 34.88 -46.98
CA VAL A 937 35.22 34.10 -47.92
C VAL A 937 35.50 34.28 -49.44
N GLN A 938 36.33 33.49 -50.14
CA GLN A 938 36.27 32.06 -50.56
C GLN A 938 37.50 31.75 -51.47
N PRO A 939 37.58 30.55 -52.11
CA PRO A 939 37.93 29.23 -51.60
C PRO A 939 39.45 29.03 -51.65
N THR A 940 39.97 28.06 -50.89
CA THR A 940 41.41 27.75 -50.91
C THR A 940 41.89 27.50 -52.35
N SER A 941 43.15 27.83 -52.64
CA SER A 941 43.82 27.78 -53.98
C SER A 941 43.86 26.38 -54.65
N ALA A 942 43.12 25.40 -54.11
CA ALA A 942 42.90 24.07 -54.66
C ALA A 942 41.41 23.74 -54.91
N GLY A 943 40.50 24.72 -54.89
CA GLY A 943 39.06 24.49 -55.09
C GLY A 943 38.40 23.67 -53.98
N ARG A 944 38.95 23.70 -52.75
CA ARG A 944 38.39 22.99 -51.60
C ARG A 944 37.62 23.94 -50.69
N ASP A 945 36.48 23.46 -50.20
CA ASP A 945 35.58 24.16 -49.27
C ASP A 945 36.32 24.61 -47.99
N ALA A 946 35.91 25.75 -47.41
CA ALA A 946 36.41 26.21 -46.12
C ALA A 946 36.14 25.17 -45.01
N MET A 947 37.16 24.88 -44.20
CA MET A 947 37.07 23.98 -43.03
C MET A 947 36.69 24.78 -41.79
N TYR A 948 35.64 24.37 -41.10
CA TYR A 948 35.20 24.96 -39.83
C TYR A 948 35.65 24.06 -38.67
N ALA A 949 36.25 24.64 -37.63
CA ALA A 949 36.57 23.92 -36.40
C ALA A 949 35.34 23.90 -35.48
N GLN A 950 34.93 22.72 -35.03
CA GLN A 950 33.89 22.51 -34.03
C GLN A 950 34.44 21.75 -32.82
N CYS A 951 34.13 22.23 -31.62
CA CYS A 951 34.48 21.51 -30.39
C CYS A 951 33.54 20.32 -30.21
N SER A 952 34.08 19.09 -30.16
CA SER A 952 33.26 17.89 -29.97
C SER A 952 33.19 17.52 -28.48
N PRO A 953 32.00 17.54 -27.85
CA PRO A 953 31.85 17.37 -26.41
C PRO A 953 32.16 15.95 -25.91
N ASN A 954 32.20 14.94 -26.78
CA ASN A 954 32.42 13.55 -26.37
C ASN A 954 33.90 13.18 -26.23
N ASN A 955 34.85 14.02 -26.67
CA ASN A 955 36.28 13.65 -26.69
C ASN A 955 37.25 14.80 -26.37
N TRP A 956 36.76 15.87 -25.73
CA TRP A 956 37.53 16.98 -25.17
C TRP A 956 38.68 17.53 -26.04
N GLY A 957 38.45 17.67 -27.35
CA GLY A 957 39.40 18.24 -28.31
C GLY A 957 38.70 18.94 -29.48
N MET A 958 39.37 19.91 -30.10
CA MET A 958 38.86 20.56 -31.31
C MET A 958 38.88 19.58 -32.48
N ARG A 959 37.74 19.45 -33.16
CA ARG A 959 37.64 18.73 -34.44
C ARG A 959 37.40 19.76 -35.53
N TYR A 960 37.74 19.45 -36.76
CA TYR A 960 37.33 20.27 -37.90
C TYR A 960 36.50 19.43 -38.86
N SER A 961 35.54 20.06 -39.53
CA SER A 961 34.80 19.49 -40.64
C SER A 961 34.71 20.50 -41.78
N THR A 962 34.73 20.00 -43.02
CA THR A 962 34.21 20.78 -44.14
C THR A 962 32.70 20.67 -44.15
N VAL A 963 32.01 21.59 -44.83
CA VAL A 963 30.53 21.57 -44.96
C VAL A 963 30.01 20.27 -45.63
N ARG A 964 30.89 19.47 -46.25
CA ARG A 964 30.52 18.29 -47.05
C ARG A 964 30.97 16.94 -46.48
N ASP A 965 31.72 16.89 -45.37
CA ASP A 965 32.25 15.62 -44.83
C ASP A 965 31.65 15.30 -43.45
N LYS A 966 31.05 14.11 -43.30
CA LYS A 966 30.43 13.65 -42.04
C LYS A 966 31.46 13.05 -41.06
N ALA A 967 32.71 12.91 -41.46
CA ALA A 967 33.79 12.40 -40.61
C ALA A 967 34.66 13.55 -40.06
N SER A 968 34.58 13.78 -38.76
CA SER A 968 35.38 14.79 -38.05
C SER A 968 36.82 14.29 -37.81
N GLY A 969 37.83 15.02 -38.27
CA GLY A 969 39.25 14.74 -37.95
C GLY A 969 39.68 15.34 -36.60
N GLN A 970 40.56 14.66 -35.87
CA GLN A 970 41.10 15.12 -34.58
C GLN A 970 42.32 16.03 -34.82
N LEU A 971 42.31 17.24 -34.25
CA LEU A 971 43.47 18.14 -34.26
C LEU A 971 44.13 18.11 -32.87
N GLU A 972 45.32 17.52 -32.74
CA GLU A 972 46.11 17.66 -31.51
C GLU A 972 46.82 19.02 -31.51
N TYR A 973 46.17 20.02 -30.90
CA TYR A 973 46.76 21.33 -30.65
C TYR A 973 47.12 21.45 -29.17
N PRO A 974 48.41 21.58 -28.77
CA PRO A 974 48.83 21.54 -27.37
C PRO A 974 48.13 22.56 -26.46
N VAL A 975 47.71 23.70 -27.03
CA VAL A 975 47.01 24.78 -26.30
C VAL A 975 45.51 24.51 -26.07
N ALA A 976 44.87 23.67 -26.91
CA ALA A 976 43.44 23.35 -26.77
C ALA A 976 43.15 22.45 -25.54
N ARG A 977 44.15 21.71 -25.07
CA ARG A 977 44.05 20.83 -23.89
C ARG A 977 43.91 21.61 -22.59
N GLU A 978 44.57 22.77 -22.48
CA GLU A 978 44.46 23.69 -21.33
C GLU A 978 43.08 24.38 -21.27
N TYR A 979 42.54 24.78 -22.43
CA TYR A 979 41.18 25.33 -22.56
C TYR A 979 40.09 24.35 -22.07
N MET A 980 40.15 23.10 -22.52
CA MET A 980 39.19 22.06 -22.13
C MET A 980 39.29 21.68 -20.65
N ARG A 981 40.48 21.77 -20.05
CA ARG A 981 40.70 21.54 -18.62
C ARG A 981 40.05 22.62 -17.76
N ALA A 982 40.18 23.89 -18.14
CA ALA A 982 39.58 25.02 -17.45
C ALA A 982 38.04 24.96 -17.48
N MET A 983 37.44 24.59 -18.62
CA MET A 983 35.99 24.45 -18.74
C MET A 983 35.42 23.26 -17.95
N ARG A 984 36.20 22.18 -17.81
CA ARG A 984 35.82 21.01 -16.99
C ARG A 984 35.65 21.37 -15.51
N VAL A 985 36.63 22.09 -14.95
CA VAL A 985 36.60 22.53 -13.54
C VAL A 985 35.42 23.48 -13.31
N CYS A 986 35.16 24.40 -14.24
CA CYS A 986 34.05 25.34 -14.16
C CYS A 986 32.67 24.66 -14.11
N LEU A 987 32.38 23.70 -15.00
CA LEU A 987 31.04 23.11 -15.14
C LEU A 987 30.75 21.97 -14.15
N LEU A 988 31.79 21.26 -13.67
CA LEU A 988 31.66 20.11 -12.79
C LEU A 988 31.88 20.44 -11.31
N GLU A 989 32.71 21.43 -10.98
CA GLU A 989 33.11 21.70 -9.59
C GLU A 989 32.53 23.01 -9.04
N GLN A 990 32.23 24.00 -9.89
CA GLN A 990 31.71 25.31 -9.45
C GLN A 990 30.20 25.47 -9.59
N VAL A 991 29.51 24.56 -10.30
CA VAL A 991 28.06 24.57 -10.48
C VAL A 991 27.46 23.31 -9.85
N GLN A 992 26.59 23.48 -8.84
CA GLN A 992 25.87 22.37 -8.19
C GLN A 992 24.46 22.21 -8.79
N TRP A 993 24.24 21.04 -9.40
CA TRP A 993 23.01 20.71 -10.13
C TRP A 993 22.03 19.91 -9.25
N GLY A 994 20.73 20.25 -9.26
CA GLY A 994 19.66 19.61 -8.46
C GLY A 994 18.37 20.45 -8.41
N GLN A 995 17.35 20.04 -7.62
CA GLN A 995 16.03 20.71 -7.54
C GLN A 995 16.05 22.19 -7.09
N THR A 996 17.16 22.63 -6.49
CA THR A 996 17.45 24.03 -6.17
C THR A 996 18.84 24.36 -6.65
N TYR A 997 18.96 25.36 -7.53
CA TYR A 997 20.27 25.82 -8.00
C TYR A 997 20.87 26.78 -6.96
N LEU A 998 22.12 26.51 -6.55
CA LEU A 998 22.90 27.36 -5.64
C LEU A 998 23.97 28.10 -6.47
N GLY A 999 24.05 29.43 -6.33
CA GLY A 999 25.10 30.23 -6.97
C GLY A 999 26.51 29.92 -6.42
N PRO A 1000 27.57 30.53 -6.95
CA PRO A 1000 28.97 30.20 -6.63
C PRO A 1000 29.38 30.33 -5.15
N GLU A 1001 28.56 30.95 -4.30
CA GLU A 1001 28.78 31.09 -2.85
C GLU A 1001 28.06 30.02 -1.99
N GLY A 1002 27.34 29.07 -2.60
CA GLY A 1002 26.88 27.82 -1.98
C GLY A 1002 25.87 27.90 -0.82
N SER A 1003 25.35 29.07 -0.46
CA SER A 1003 24.64 29.26 0.82
C SER A 1003 23.16 29.69 0.75
N LYS A 1004 22.61 30.06 -0.43
CA LYS A 1004 21.17 30.30 -0.65
C LYS A 1004 20.71 29.89 -2.05
N ALA A 1005 19.53 29.27 -2.15
CA ALA A 1005 18.92 28.86 -3.42
C ALA A 1005 18.58 30.08 -4.29
N VAL A 1006 19.18 30.13 -5.48
CA VAL A 1006 19.05 31.25 -6.44
C VAL A 1006 17.92 31.01 -7.44
N LEU A 1007 17.58 29.74 -7.72
CA LEU A 1007 16.46 29.36 -8.58
C LEU A 1007 15.82 28.04 -8.10
N ARG A 1008 14.48 28.00 -8.07
CA ARG A 1008 13.67 26.78 -7.86
C ARG A 1008 13.04 26.41 -9.20
N LEU A 1009 13.32 25.19 -9.68
CA LEU A 1009 12.89 24.74 -11.00
C LEU A 1009 11.77 23.70 -10.87
N GLY A 1010 10.72 23.81 -11.70
CA GLY A 1010 9.62 22.86 -11.77
C GLY A 1010 9.75 21.94 -12.99
N TRP A 1011 9.34 20.67 -12.87
CA TRP A 1011 9.47 19.69 -13.95
C TRP A 1011 8.13 19.37 -14.64
N PRO A 1012 8.05 19.34 -15.99
CA PRO A 1012 9.10 19.63 -16.97
C PRO A 1012 9.46 21.13 -17.01
N LEU A 1013 10.72 21.45 -17.33
CA LEU A 1013 11.19 22.84 -17.35
C LEU A 1013 10.42 23.67 -18.38
N SER A 1014 9.83 24.78 -17.94
CA SER A 1014 9.19 25.72 -18.85
C SER A 1014 10.24 26.44 -19.72
N LYS A 1015 9.79 27.11 -20.79
CA LYS A 1015 10.69 27.90 -21.64
C LYS A 1015 11.40 29.01 -20.86
N ASP A 1016 10.72 29.58 -19.86
CA ASP A 1016 11.25 30.65 -19.01
C ASP A 1016 12.25 30.10 -17.99
N ASP A 1017 12.01 28.90 -17.44
CA ASP A 1017 12.96 28.21 -16.55
C ASP A 1017 14.26 27.86 -17.29
N LYS A 1018 14.16 27.41 -18.54
CA LYS A 1018 15.32 27.12 -19.40
C LYS A 1018 16.16 28.37 -19.65
N GLN A 1019 15.51 29.53 -19.86
CA GLN A 1019 16.21 30.79 -20.04
C GLN A 1019 16.85 31.29 -18.74
N ALA A 1020 16.15 31.18 -17.61
CA ALA A 1020 16.67 31.61 -16.31
C ALA A 1020 17.92 30.81 -15.87
N VAL A 1021 17.97 29.51 -16.18
CA VAL A 1021 19.17 28.70 -15.95
C VAL A 1021 20.32 29.11 -16.89
N ALA A 1022 20.03 29.37 -18.16
CA ALA A 1022 21.03 29.83 -19.12
C ALA A 1022 21.68 31.17 -18.70
N ASP A 1023 20.85 32.13 -18.28
CA ASP A 1023 21.29 33.47 -17.86
C ASP A 1023 22.15 33.42 -16.58
N LEU A 1024 21.92 32.43 -15.71
CA LEU A 1024 22.67 32.25 -14.46
C LEU A 1024 24.04 31.60 -14.66
N VAL A 1025 24.17 30.70 -15.64
CA VAL A 1025 25.42 29.98 -15.93
C VAL A 1025 26.35 30.83 -16.81
N ALA A 1026 25.81 31.74 -17.63
CA ALA A 1026 26.58 32.56 -18.57
C ALA A 1026 27.72 33.40 -17.92
N PRO A 1027 27.54 34.06 -16.76
CA PRO A 1027 28.60 34.82 -16.10
C PRO A 1027 29.75 33.94 -15.56
N ILE A 1028 29.44 32.72 -15.11
CA ILE A 1028 30.40 31.76 -14.54
C ILE A 1028 31.32 31.26 -15.66
N VAL A 1029 30.73 30.83 -16.79
CA VAL A 1029 31.47 30.44 -18.00
C VAL A 1029 32.29 31.62 -18.54
N GLY A 1030 31.73 32.83 -18.57
CA GLY A 1030 32.42 34.04 -19.00
C GLY A 1030 33.65 34.38 -18.15
N THR A 1031 33.60 34.15 -16.84
CA THR A 1031 34.73 34.40 -15.93
C THR A 1031 35.86 33.39 -16.14
N ALA A 1032 35.53 32.10 -16.33
CA ALA A 1032 36.50 31.07 -16.64
C ALA A 1032 37.19 31.29 -18.00
N LEU A 1033 36.46 31.79 -18.99
CA LEU A 1033 37.00 32.16 -20.32
C LEU A 1033 37.88 33.43 -20.29
N SER A 1034 37.82 34.22 -19.22
CA SER A 1034 38.57 35.47 -19.04
C SER A 1034 39.72 35.35 -18.03
N ALA A 1035 39.95 34.17 -17.45
CA ALA A 1035 40.96 33.95 -16.41
C ALA A 1035 42.40 34.04 -16.97
N PRO A 1036 43.38 34.63 -16.24
CA PRO A 1036 44.74 34.83 -16.74
C PRO A 1036 45.49 33.54 -17.14
N SER A 1037 45.14 32.41 -16.53
CA SER A 1037 45.69 31.09 -16.83
C SER A 1037 45.28 30.55 -18.21
N VAL A 1038 44.24 31.13 -18.84
CA VAL A 1038 43.71 30.76 -20.18
C VAL A 1038 44.00 31.87 -21.20
N ALA A 1039 44.73 32.92 -20.82
CA ALA A 1039 44.91 34.17 -21.57
C ALA A 1039 45.62 34.05 -22.94
N ALA A 1040 45.98 32.85 -23.39
CA ALA A 1040 46.44 32.62 -24.75
C ALA A 1040 45.31 32.69 -25.81
N PHE A 1041 44.04 32.53 -25.42
CA PHE A 1041 42.92 32.44 -26.38
C PHE A 1041 42.12 33.73 -26.60
N GLY A 1042 42.07 34.63 -25.62
CA GLY A 1042 41.46 35.98 -25.75
C GLY A 1042 40.16 36.03 -26.56
N ILE A 1043 39.13 35.25 -26.20
CA ILE A 1043 37.86 35.22 -26.94
C ILE A 1043 37.05 36.49 -26.59
N PRO A 1044 36.71 37.36 -27.57
CA PRO A 1044 35.90 38.54 -27.30
C PRO A 1044 34.51 38.15 -26.80
N LYS A 1045 33.89 38.96 -25.94
CA LYS A 1045 32.57 38.68 -25.34
C LYS A 1045 31.46 38.44 -26.37
N SER A 1046 31.61 39.03 -27.57
CA SER A 1046 30.72 38.81 -28.72
C SER A 1046 30.79 37.41 -29.33
N ALA A 1047 31.80 36.60 -28.96
CA ALA A 1047 32.03 35.24 -29.43
C ALA A 1047 31.90 34.22 -28.28
N TRP A 1048 31.33 34.61 -27.13
CA TRP A 1048 31.00 33.67 -26.06
C TRP A 1048 29.86 32.74 -26.50
N PRO A 1049 29.88 31.47 -26.06
CA PRO A 1049 28.77 30.56 -26.33
C PRO A 1049 27.49 31.08 -25.70
N VAL A 1050 26.40 31.04 -26.47
CA VAL A 1050 25.04 31.17 -25.94
C VAL A 1050 24.75 29.92 -25.12
N ILE A 1051 24.27 30.05 -23.89
CA ILE A 1051 23.91 28.88 -23.09
C ILE A 1051 22.46 28.52 -23.37
N ALA A 1052 22.17 27.24 -23.57
CA ALA A 1052 20.81 26.75 -23.79
C ALA A 1052 20.56 25.42 -23.10
N ILE A 1053 19.31 25.19 -22.71
CA ILE A 1053 18.88 23.96 -22.05
C ILE A 1053 18.00 23.17 -23.03
N GLN A 1054 18.43 21.98 -23.43
CA GLN A 1054 17.79 21.19 -24.49
C GLN A 1054 17.70 19.71 -24.11
N LYS A 1055 16.71 18.97 -24.64
CA LYS A 1055 16.50 17.54 -24.35
C LYS A 1055 17.11 16.66 -25.44
N PHE A 1056 17.97 15.70 -25.06
CA PHE A 1056 18.64 14.79 -26.02
C PHE A 1056 18.40 13.31 -25.69
N LYS A 1057 18.35 12.44 -26.72
CA LYS A 1057 18.23 10.97 -26.59
C LYS A 1057 19.62 10.31 -26.64
N GLY A 1058 20.10 9.78 -25.51
CA GLY A 1058 21.35 9.01 -25.42
C GLY A 1058 21.94 9.05 -24.00
N GLY A 1059 21.90 7.93 -23.29
CA GLY A 1059 22.26 7.83 -21.88
C GLY A 1059 23.75 7.57 -21.63
N ASN A 1060 24.51 8.61 -21.28
CA ASN A 1060 25.72 8.47 -20.48
C ASN A 1060 25.70 9.49 -19.35
N ALA A 1061 25.77 8.98 -18.11
CA ALA A 1061 25.60 9.72 -16.85
C ALA A 1061 26.86 10.46 -16.39
N VAL A 1062 27.56 11.15 -17.28
CA VAL A 1062 28.68 12.05 -16.94
C VAL A 1062 28.39 13.40 -17.60
N ALA A 1063 28.27 14.47 -16.80
CA ALA A 1063 27.69 15.75 -17.22
C ALA A 1063 28.28 16.29 -18.54
N MET A 1064 27.44 16.56 -19.53
CA MET A 1064 27.87 17.11 -20.81
C MET A 1064 27.07 18.36 -21.17
N GLY A 1065 27.74 19.51 -21.13
CA GLY A 1065 27.37 20.62 -22.02
C GLY A 1065 27.84 20.25 -23.43
N MET A 1066 26.92 20.15 -24.38
CA MET A 1066 27.23 19.84 -25.78
C MET A 1066 27.30 21.11 -26.61
N PHE A 1067 28.40 21.33 -27.31
CA PHE A 1067 28.49 22.38 -28.33
C PHE A 1067 27.84 21.87 -29.61
N THR A 1068 26.80 22.56 -30.11
CA THR A 1068 26.10 22.14 -31.33
C THR A 1068 26.56 22.96 -32.53
N GLY A 1069 26.69 22.32 -33.69
CA GLY A 1069 27.46 22.86 -34.82
C GLY A 1069 26.80 23.99 -35.62
N SER A 1070 25.52 24.31 -35.37
CA SER A 1070 24.78 25.33 -36.13
C SER A 1070 24.87 26.74 -35.55
N THR A 1071 25.16 26.86 -34.26
CA THR A 1071 25.25 28.11 -33.49
C THR A 1071 26.30 27.92 -32.39
N TRP A 1072 27.07 28.96 -32.05
CA TRP A 1072 28.04 28.85 -30.96
C TRP A 1072 27.29 28.77 -29.62
N GLU A 1073 26.81 27.58 -29.25
CA GLU A 1073 25.84 27.35 -28.17
C GLU A 1073 26.27 26.17 -27.29
N LEU A 1074 26.26 26.35 -25.96
CA LEU A 1074 26.50 25.32 -24.95
C LEU A 1074 25.16 24.74 -24.49
N ALA A 1075 24.83 23.53 -24.93
CA ALA A 1075 23.57 22.85 -24.64
C ALA A 1075 23.67 21.91 -23.43
N VAL A 1076 22.97 22.18 -22.34
CA VAL A 1076 22.89 21.28 -21.16
C VAL A 1076 21.65 20.38 -21.30
N ASN A 1077 21.81 19.08 -21.05
CA ASN A 1077 20.72 18.12 -21.20
C ASN A 1077 19.64 18.33 -20.13
N GLU A 1078 18.40 18.59 -20.56
CA GLU A 1078 17.23 18.71 -19.70
C GLU A 1078 17.14 17.49 -18.78
N LEU A 1079 17.14 16.24 -19.29
CA LEU A 1079 16.96 15.02 -18.48
C LEU A 1079 17.99 14.79 -17.34
N TRP A 1080 19.06 15.58 -17.30
CA TRP A 1080 20.10 15.51 -16.28
C TRP A 1080 19.93 16.57 -15.17
N LEU A 1081 19.28 17.70 -15.46
CA LEU A 1081 18.88 18.73 -14.49
C LEU A 1081 17.71 18.23 -13.64
#